data_AF-A0A5C3ERI9-F1
#
_entry.id   AF-A0A5C3ERI9-F1
#
_cell.length_a   1.000
_cell.length_b   1.000
_cell.length_c   1.000
_cell.angle_alpha   90.00
_cell.angle_beta   90.00
_cell.angle_gamma   90.00
#
_symmetry.space_group_name_H-M   'P 1'
#
loop_
_entity.id
_entity.type
_entity.pdbx_description
1 polymer ?
#
loop_
_entity_poly.entity_id
_entity_poly.type
_entity_poly.pdbx_seq_one_letter_code
_entity_poly.pdbx_strand_id
1 'polypeptide(L)'
;MVVLTHPNIRDGWFSETNSQWPGQAMSLQVQRILHHERSLYQDVLVFESTTFGNVLVLDGVIQCSERDEFAYQEMIAHLPLASHPNPERVLIIGGGDGGVLREVVKHDSVKEAILCDIDEAVPRVSTQYLPKMAEGLTHPKSKVIIGDGFKFLQDPKNKRSFDVIITDSSDPVGPAEALFQQPYFALLKEALKPGGHISTQGECVWIHLGLIGELHRSTKELFPVADYAFTTIPTYPSGQIGFVVCSMDATHNLREPLREVPNCRYYNSQVHRAAFTVPEFARKVIEDGAPAPGRVIPSGDGLSKAQRAPKKILLLGSGYVAKPFAEYVTRFPEYSLTVASVKLENSQRLIEGLHNATATSVDVNDPAALSQIIKGHDIVISLIPYIYHAAVIKAACEHKVNVVTTSYVSDAIRALEPEITKAGITVMNEIGLDPGLDHLYAVKAIDDVHAEGGKIKSFLSYCGGLPAPEAADNPLGYKFSWSSRGVLLALRNTAKFWQDGQELTVSGPELMAAAKSFYINPAFAFVAYPNRDSTPFKQWYNIPEAETVIRGTLRYQGFPEFILALVKLGFLDEQAKDFLAYNTKASWAEVTAKMVGASSTSESDLIAAIKAKVSFKSAQEEETIIRGLRWLDLFSTKAPVTVRGTAEQEAGKVAGNPLDSLCATLEDKCAYAPGERDMVMLQHKFEIETASGEHKTLTSTLLDYGIPHGTSSMAKLVGVPCAIATRLILEGHPALSKTGILAPYTKDICDPIRLELEKEGIALEERYV
;
A
#
# COMPACT_ATOMS: atom_id res chain seq x y z
N MET A 1 19.22 18.28 -28.37
CA MET A 1 17.79 18.02 -28.07
C MET A 1 17.72 17.54 -26.64
N VAL A 2 16.84 18.11 -25.83
CA VAL A 2 16.56 17.57 -24.49
C VAL A 2 15.81 16.26 -24.70
N VAL A 3 16.34 15.16 -24.17
CA VAL A 3 15.61 13.88 -24.15
C VAL A 3 14.57 14.02 -23.05
N LEU A 4 13.29 14.11 -23.44
CA LEU A 4 12.18 14.07 -22.49
C LEU A 4 12.10 12.65 -21.92
N THR A 5 11.80 12.54 -20.63
CA THR A 5 11.58 11.29 -19.91
C THR A 5 10.33 11.42 -19.06
N HIS A 6 9.65 10.30 -18.78
CA HIS A 6 8.44 10.28 -17.97
C HIS A 6 8.43 9.00 -17.11
N PRO A 7 8.07 9.05 -15.81
CA PRO A 7 8.15 7.91 -14.89
C PRO A 7 7.28 6.70 -15.28
N ASN A 8 6.17 6.94 -15.99
CA ASN A 8 5.28 5.88 -16.50
C ASN A 8 5.76 5.28 -17.83
N ILE A 9 6.88 5.76 -18.38
CA ILE A 9 7.50 5.19 -19.59
C ILE A 9 8.76 4.44 -19.18
N ARG A 10 8.71 3.10 -19.27
CA ARG A 10 9.81 2.20 -18.90
C ARG A 10 10.09 1.26 -20.06
N ASP A 11 11.36 1.10 -20.40
CA ASP A 11 11.81 0.23 -21.50
C ASP A 11 11.11 0.51 -22.85
N GLY A 12 10.77 1.78 -23.09
CA GLY A 12 10.08 2.23 -24.31
C GLY A 12 8.56 1.97 -24.32
N TRP A 13 7.96 1.59 -23.19
CA TRP A 13 6.53 1.36 -23.05
C TRP A 13 5.92 2.31 -22.04
N PHE A 14 4.84 2.99 -22.43
CA PHE A 14 3.93 3.65 -21.51
C PHE A 14 2.96 2.60 -20.98
N SER A 15 2.77 2.55 -19.66
CA SER A 15 1.79 1.65 -19.02
C SER A 15 0.83 2.45 -18.16
N GLU A 16 -0.45 2.39 -18.51
CA GLU A 16 -1.55 2.92 -17.72
C GLU A 16 -1.93 1.89 -16.64
N THR A 17 -1.67 2.25 -15.39
CA THR A 17 -2.04 1.48 -14.20
C THR A 17 -2.80 2.39 -13.24
N ASN A 18 -3.98 1.98 -12.78
CA ASN A 18 -4.81 2.79 -11.88
C ASN A 18 -5.47 1.91 -10.82
N SER A 19 -5.69 2.46 -9.62
CA SER A 19 -6.33 1.76 -8.50
C SER A 19 -7.83 1.48 -8.74
N GLN A 20 -8.46 2.16 -9.70
CA GLN A 20 -9.85 1.93 -10.11
C GLN A 20 -10.04 0.61 -10.86
N TRP A 21 -9.02 0.13 -11.59
CA TRP A 21 -9.00 -1.17 -12.28
C TRP A 21 -7.81 -2.05 -11.84
N PRO A 22 -7.78 -2.48 -10.56
CA PRO A 22 -6.64 -3.19 -10.03
C PRO A 22 -6.47 -4.55 -10.70
N GLY A 23 -5.22 -4.90 -11.02
CA GLY A 23 -4.87 -6.12 -11.73
C GLY A 23 -4.95 -6.02 -13.26
N GLN A 24 -5.31 -4.86 -13.81
CA GLN A 24 -5.30 -4.57 -15.24
C GLN A 24 -4.35 -3.41 -15.56
N ALA A 25 -3.68 -3.49 -16.71
CA ALA A 25 -2.90 -2.40 -17.28
C ALA A 25 -3.10 -2.36 -18.79
N MET A 26 -3.05 -1.16 -19.37
CA MET A 26 -2.97 -0.96 -20.82
C MET A 26 -1.61 -0.36 -21.15
N SER A 27 -0.85 -1.01 -22.05
CA SER A 27 0.49 -0.57 -22.41
C SER A 27 0.60 -0.25 -23.90
N LEU A 28 1.20 0.90 -24.20
CA LEU A 28 1.48 1.35 -25.56
C LEU A 28 2.98 1.58 -25.74
N GLN A 29 3.56 1.04 -26.81
CA GLN A 29 4.95 1.29 -27.14
C GLN A 29 5.10 2.74 -27.62
N VAL A 30 6.10 3.41 -27.06
CA VAL A 30 6.39 4.83 -27.25
C VAL A 30 7.50 4.98 -28.28
N GLN A 31 7.21 5.74 -29.35
CA GLN A 31 8.20 6.15 -30.34
C GLN A 31 9.05 7.32 -29.82
N ARG A 32 8.39 8.35 -29.28
CA ARG A 32 9.01 9.49 -28.59
C ARG A 32 7.99 10.28 -27.79
N ILE A 33 8.43 10.98 -26.74
CA ILE A 33 7.62 11.99 -26.04
C ILE A 33 7.62 13.27 -26.88
N LEU A 34 6.43 13.83 -27.11
CA LEU A 34 6.22 15.08 -27.84
C LEU A 34 6.15 16.27 -26.89
N HIS A 35 5.51 16.08 -25.73
CA HIS A 35 5.30 17.12 -24.73
C HIS A 35 5.18 16.51 -23.34
N HIS A 36 5.74 17.21 -22.35
CA HIS A 36 5.50 16.90 -20.94
C HIS A 36 5.54 18.20 -20.14
N GLU A 37 4.48 18.48 -19.40
CA GLU A 37 4.45 19.56 -18.42
C GLU A 37 3.54 19.22 -17.26
N ARG A 38 3.79 19.86 -16.11
CA ARG A 38 2.86 19.82 -14.99
C ARG A 38 2.09 21.14 -14.96
N SER A 39 0.79 21.09 -15.20
CA SER A 39 -0.10 22.26 -15.16
C SER A 39 -0.43 22.63 -13.71
N LEU A 40 -1.31 23.62 -13.52
CA LEU A 40 -1.86 23.94 -12.20
C LEU A 40 -2.67 22.78 -11.61
N TYR A 41 -3.20 21.90 -12.45
CA TYR A 41 -4.19 20.89 -12.07
C TYR A 41 -3.65 19.46 -12.15
N GLN A 42 -2.80 19.14 -13.14
CA GLN A 42 -2.43 17.75 -13.43
C GLN A 42 -1.10 17.62 -14.18
N ASP A 43 -0.59 16.41 -14.27
CA ASP A 43 0.49 16.02 -15.18
C ASP A 43 -0.05 15.84 -16.60
N VAL A 44 0.51 16.55 -17.57
CA VAL A 44 0.09 16.53 -18.98
C VAL A 44 1.21 15.95 -19.83
N LEU A 45 0.96 14.78 -20.41
CA LEU A 45 1.90 14.06 -21.26
C LEU A 45 1.29 13.85 -22.65
N VAL A 46 2.06 14.16 -23.69
CA VAL A 46 1.75 13.72 -25.06
C VAL A 46 2.92 12.94 -25.60
N PHE A 47 2.65 11.73 -26.10
CA PHE A 47 3.66 10.91 -26.76
C PHE A 47 3.15 10.38 -28.10
N GLU A 48 4.09 10.14 -29.00
CA GLU A 48 3.85 9.45 -30.27
C GLU A 48 3.98 7.95 -30.00
N SER A 49 2.90 7.20 -30.21
CA SER A 49 2.90 5.73 -30.15
C SER A 49 3.39 5.13 -31.47
N THR A 50 3.96 3.92 -31.43
CA THR A 50 4.33 3.18 -32.63
C THR A 50 3.13 2.80 -33.52
N THR A 51 1.92 2.65 -32.94
CA THR A 51 0.74 2.15 -33.67
C THR A 51 -0.59 2.84 -33.32
N PHE A 52 -0.62 3.82 -32.41
CA PHE A 52 -1.83 4.53 -32.00
C PHE A 52 -1.84 6.03 -32.33
N GLY A 53 -0.83 6.51 -33.06
CA GLY A 53 -0.66 7.93 -33.34
C GLY A 53 -0.24 8.69 -32.09
N ASN A 54 -0.61 9.97 -32.00
CA ASN A 54 -0.38 10.76 -30.81
C ASN A 54 -1.39 10.39 -29.71
N VAL A 55 -0.90 10.31 -28.48
CA VAL A 55 -1.68 9.90 -27.30
C VAL A 55 -1.60 11.01 -26.27
N LEU A 56 -2.75 11.51 -25.81
CA LEU A 56 -2.85 12.43 -24.67
C LEU A 56 -3.07 11.63 -23.39
N VAL A 57 -2.23 11.90 -22.39
CA VAL A 57 -2.28 11.30 -21.08
C VAL A 57 -2.37 12.40 -20.03
N LEU A 58 -3.30 12.25 -19.10
CA LEU A 58 -3.47 13.14 -17.94
C LEU A 58 -3.34 12.31 -16.67
N ASP A 59 -2.44 12.71 -15.75
CA ASP A 59 -2.14 12.01 -14.50
C ASP A 59 -1.89 10.50 -14.66
N GLY A 60 -1.27 10.12 -15.80
CA GLY A 60 -0.96 8.72 -16.11
C GLY A 60 -2.10 7.89 -16.70
N VAL A 61 -3.26 8.49 -16.99
CA VAL A 61 -4.42 7.85 -17.63
C VAL A 61 -4.56 8.33 -19.08
N ILE A 62 -4.71 7.41 -20.04
CA ILE A 62 -4.94 7.75 -21.45
C ILE A 62 -6.30 8.43 -21.56
N GLN A 63 -6.31 9.67 -22.03
CA GLN A 63 -7.55 10.38 -22.33
C GLN A 63 -8.01 10.09 -23.76
N CYS A 64 -7.08 10.09 -24.72
CA CYS A 64 -7.40 9.75 -26.10
C CYS A 64 -6.16 9.31 -26.91
N SER A 65 -6.41 8.57 -27.98
CA SER A 65 -5.45 8.30 -29.04
C SER A 65 -6.03 8.65 -30.40
N GLU A 66 -5.22 9.16 -31.33
CA GLU A 66 -5.69 9.48 -32.70
C GLU A 66 -6.29 8.28 -33.44
N ARG A 67 -5.91 7.06 -33.03
CA ARG A 67 -6.40 5.84 -33.66
C ARG A 67 -7.88 5.58 -33.40
N ASP A 68 -8.35 5.77 -32.16
CA ASP A 68 -9.65 5.28 -31.68
C ASP A 68 -10.54 6.30 -30.96
N GLU A 69 -10.08 7.53 -30.72
CA GLU A 69 -10.83 8.60 -30.07
C GLU A 69 -12.26 8.81 -30.59
N PHE A 70 -12.44 8.66 -31.91
CA PHE A 70 -13.70 8.98 -32.60
C PHE A 70 -14.89 8.19 -32.03
N ALA A 71 -14.65 6.98 -31.51
CA ALA A 71 -15.69 6.15 -30.93
C ALA A 71 -16.27 6.74 -29.63
N TYR A 72 -15.44 7.39 -28.82
CA TYR A 72 -15.88 8.09 -27.61
C TYR A 72 -16.54 9.42 -27.97
N GLN A 73 -15.83 10.25 -28.73
CA GLN A 73 -16.24 11.62 -29.06
C GLN A 73 -17.59 11.67 -29.79
N GLU A 74 -17.78 10.79 -30.79
CA GLU A 74 -19.04 10.73 -31.53
C GLU A 74 -20.19 10.25 -30.64
N MET A 75 -19.97 9.26 -29.77
CA MET A 75 -21.04 8.68 -28.95
C MET A 75 -21.49 9.63 -27.85
N ILE A 76 -20.56 10.21 -27.07
CA ILE A 76 -20.92 11.11 -25.97
C ILE A 76 -21.65 12.36 -26.48
N ALA A 77 -21.31 12.85 -27.67
CA ALA A 77 -21.95 13.99 -28.31
C ALA A 77 -23.27 13.64 -28.99
N HIS A 78 -23.32 12.58 -29.81
CA HIS A 78 -24.48 12.34 -30.68
C HIS A 78 -25.63 11.63 -29.99
N LEU A 79 -25.41 10.87 -28.90
CA LEU A 79 -26.49 10.28 -28.12
C LEU A 79 -27.52 11.33 -27.63
N PRO A 80 -27.12 12.41 -26.93
CA PRO A 80 -28.07 13.43 -26.48
C PRO A 80 -28.51 14.36 -27.63
N LEU A 81 -27.63 14.67 -28.60
CA LEU A 81 -27.96 15.61 -29.66
C LEU A 81 -28.95 15.01 -30.66
N ALA A 82 -28.71 13.79 -31.13
CA ALA A 82 -29.55 13.17 -32.15
C ALA A 82 -30.94 12.79 -31.64
N SER A 83 -31.08 12.50 -30.34
CA SER A 83 -32.39 12.22 -29.71
C SER A 83 -33.16 13.50 -29.30
N HIS A 84 -32.49 14.64 -29.17
CA HIS A 84 -33.14 15.93 -28.88
C HIS A 84 -33.83 16.49 -30.13
N PRO A 85 -35.08 17.03 -30.09
CA PRO A 85 -35.82 17.48 -31.28
C PRO A 85 -35.17 18.61 -32.08
N ASN A 86 -34.55 19.59 -31.42
CA ASN A 86 -33.88 20.72 -32.07
C ASN A 86 -32.82 21.39 -31.15
N PRO A 87 -31.62 20.80 -30.98
CA PRO A 87 -30.60 21.36 -30.10
C PRO A 87 -29.93 22.57 -30.75
N GLU A 88 -30.04 23.75 -30.13
CA GLU A 88 -29.45 25.00 -30.66
C GLU A 88 -28.26 25.50 -29.85
N ARG A 89 -28.32 25.38 -28.52
CA ARG A 89 -27.28 25.86 -27.60
C ARG A 89 -26.78 24.73 -26.71
N VAL A 90 -25.51 24.40 -26.86
CA VAL A 90 -24.89 23.23 -26.23
C VAL A 90 -23.77 23.67 -25.29
N LEU A 91 -23.70 23.07 -24.11
CA LEU A 91 -22.61 23.24 -23.15
C LEU A 91 -21.80 21.95 -23.06
N ILE A 92 -20.49 22.06 -23.00
CA ILE A 92 -19.54 20.99 -22.71
C ILE A 92 -18.77 21.42 -21.46
N ILE A 93 -18.81 20.61 -20.41
CA ILE A 93 -17.98 20.77 -19.22
C ILE A 93 -16.82 19.77 -19.33
N GLY A 94 -15.59 20.27 -19.31
CA GLY A 94 -14.39 19.52 -19.66
C GLY A 94 -14.21 19.40 -21.18
N GLY A 95 -13.70 18.25 -21.63
CA GLY A 95 -13.46 17.94 -23.05
C GLY A 95 -12.44 18.85 -23.73
N GLY A 96 -11.47 19.39 -22.97
CA GLY A 96 -10.48 20.34 -23.44
C GLY A 96 -9.67 19.90 -24.65
N ASP A 97 -9.63 18.61 -24.99
CA ASP A 97 -9.00 18.12 -26.22
C ASP A 97 -9.71 18.57 -27.51
N GLY A 98 -10.98 18.97 -27.39
CA GLY A 98 -11.78 19.55 -28.47
C GLY A 98 -12.56 18.55 -29.31
N GLY A 99 -12.44 17.24 -29.05
CA GLY A 99 -13.12 16.19 -29.79
C GLY A 99 -14.64 16.29 -29.70
N VAL A 100 -15.21 16.40 -28.50
CA VAL A 100 -16.66 16.54 -28.31
C VAL A 100 -17.18 17.77 -29.05
N LEU A 101 -16.44 18.87 -28.95
CA LEU A 101 -16.81 20.13 -29.59
C LEU A 101 -16.81 20.02 -31.12
N ARG A 102 -15.84 19.29 -31.72
CA ARG A 102 -15.80 18.95 -33.15
C ARG A 102 -17.06 18.19 -33.56
N GLU A 103 -17.53 17.26 -32.74
CA GLU A 103 -18.73 16.47 -33.01
C GLU A 103 -20.03 17.27 -32.83
N VAL A 104 -20.11 18.11 -31.82
CA VAL A 104 -21.27 18.97 -31.56
C VAL A 104 -21.55 19.91 -32.74
N VAL A 105 -20.51 20.53 -33.31
CA VAL A 105 -20.68 21.53 -34.39
C VAL A 105 -21.09 20.92 -35.75
N LYS A 106 -21.06 19.59 -35.90
CA LYS A 106 -21.60 18.88 -37.08
C LYS A 106 -23.11 18.98 -37.21
N HIS A 107 -23.82 19.32 -36.12
CA HIS A 107 -25.28 19.47 -36.13
C HIS A 107 -25.67 20.84 -36.67
N ASP A 108 -26.40 20.89 -37.77
CA ASP A 108 -26.84 22.14 -38.39
C ASP A 108 -27.74 22.98 -37.48
N SER A 109 -28.53 22.31 -36.62
CA SER A 109 -29.40 22.97 -35.64
C SER A 109 -28.61 23.74 -34.58
N VAL A 110 -27.38 23.32 -34.28
CA VAL A 110 -26.54 23.97 -33.27
C VAL A 110 -26.09 25.33 -33.80
N LYS A 111 -26.39 26.37 -33.01
CA LYS A 111 -26.05 27.78 -33.26
C LYS A 111 -24.88 28.24 -32.39
N GLU A 112 -24.76 27.72 -31.17
CA GLU A 112 -23.66 28.02 -30.24
C GLU A 112 -23.29 26.77 -29.44
N ALA A 113 -22.00 26.46 -29.40
CA ALA A 113 -21.41 25.40 -28.58
C ALA A 113 -20.37 26.02 -27.63
N ILE A 114 -20.57 25.89 -26.33
CA ILE A 114 -19.68 26.44 -25.30
C ILE A 114 -18.94 25.29 -24.66
N LEU A 115 -17.62 25.39 -24.59
CA LEU A 115 -16.75 24.46 -23.85
C LEU A 115 -16.17 25.19 -22.65
N CYS A 116 -16.28 24.60 -21.47
CA CYS A 116 -15.72 25.12 -20.22
C CYS A 116 -14.77 24.09 -19.60
N ASP A 117 -13.47 24.33 -19.72
CA ASP A 117 -12.42 23.47 -19.17
C ASP A 117 -11.61 24.24 -18.12
N ILE A 118 -11.27 23.58 -17.01
CA ILE A 118 -10.57 24.22 -15.91
C ILE A 118 -9.08 24.42 -16.21
N ASP A 119 -8.49 23.55 -17.03
CA ASP A 119 -7.06 23.50 -17.28
C ASP A 119 -6.72 24.00 -18.69
N GLU A 120 -6.19 25.22 -18.77
CA GLU A 120 -5.76 25.84 -20.04
C GLU A 120 -4.76 24.97 -20.81
N ALA A 121 -3.97 24.15 -20.11
CA ALA A 121 -3.00 23.30 -20.77
C ALA A 121 -3.65 22.31 -21.74
N VAL A 122 -4.84 21.79 -21.42
CA VAL A 122 -5.47 20.73 -22.23
C VAL A 122 -5.87 21.23 -23.63
N PRO A 123 -6.62 22.33 -23.79
CA PRO A 123 -6.89 22.91 -25.12
C PRO A 123 -5.64 23.34 -25.88
N ARG A 124 -4.66 23.95 -25.20
CA ARG A 124 -3.44 24.44 -25.84
C ARG A 124 -2.58 23.28 -26.37
N VAL A 125 -2.32 22.28 -25.54
CA VAL A 125 -1.51 21.11 -25.88
C VAL A 125 -2.21 20.28 -26.96
N SER A 126 -3.53 20.09 -26.86
CA SER A 126 -4.29 19.36 -27.87
C SER A 126 -4.31 20.08 -29.23
N THR A 127 -4.44 21.41 -29.25
CA THR A 127 -4.31 22.19 -30.49
C THR A 127 -2.96 21.99 -31.17
N GLN A 128 -1.88 21.87 -30.39
CA GLN A 128 -0.53 21.72 -30.90
C GLN A 128 -0.23 20.30 -31.39
N TYR A 129 -0.62 19.27 -30.64
CA TYR A 129 -0.19 17.89 -30.90
C TYR A 129 -1.30 16.95 -31.38
N LEU A 130 -2.57 17.36 -31.32
CA LEU A 130 -3.75 16.63 -31.79
C LEU A 130 -4.65 17.53 -32.65
N PRO A 131 -4.14 18.19 -33.71
CA PRO A 131 -4.85 19.26 -34.41
C PRO A 131 -6.18 18.83 -35.06
N LYS A 132 -6.30 17.56 -35.47
CA LYS A 132 -7.57 17.01 -36.01
C LYS A 132 -8.63 16.75 -34.93
N MET A 133 -8.21 16.50 -33.70
CA MET A 133 -9.11 16.45 -32.55
C MET A 133 -9.60 17.86 -32.22
N ALA A 134 -8.64 18.76 -32.07
CA ALA A 134 -8.82 20.11 -31.56
C ALA A 134 -9.48 21.08 -32.54
N GLU A 135 -9.80 20.68 -33.78
CA GLU A 135 -10.36 21.58 -34.80
C GLU A 135 -11.68 22.24 -34.35
N GLY A 136 -12.46 21.55 -33.49
CA GLY A 136 -13.68 22.07 -32.89
C GLY A 136 -13.47 23.33 -32.03
N LEU A 137 -12.28 23.51 -31.43
CA LEU A 137 -11.95 24.64 -30.55
C LEU A 137 -11.97 25.99 -31.28
N THR A 138 -11.77 25.99 -32.61
CA THR A 138 -11.69 27.22 -33.43
C THR A 138 -12.88 27.40 -34.37
N HIS A 139 -13.87 26.52 -34.32
CA HIS A 139 -15.04 26.59 -35.19
C HIS A 139 -15.87 27.86 -34.92
N PRO A 140 -16.48 28.52 -35.93
CA PRO A 140 -17.23 29.78 -35.73
C PRO A 140 -18.44 29.69 -34.78
N LYS A 141 -18.97 28.48 -34.56
CA LYS A 141 -20.05 28.21 -33.60
C LYS A 141 -19.54 27.96 -32.17
N SER A 142 -18.23 27.84 -31.99
CA SER A 142 -17.60 27.43 -30.74
C SER A 142 -17.15 28.61 -29.90
N LYS A 143 -17.26 28.45 -28.58
CA LYS A 143 -16.71 29.37 -27.59
C LYS A 143 -16.04 28.58 -26.47
N VAL A 144 -14.72 28.73 -26.34
CA VAL A 144 -13.93 28.10 -25.28
C VAL A 144 -13.78 29.06 -24.11
N ILE A 145 -14.04 28.56 -22.90
CA ILE A 145 -13.92 29.29 -21.64
C ILE A 145 -12.98 28.48 -20.75
N ILE A 146 -11.87 29.11 -20.33
CA ILE A 146 -11.01 28.52 -19.32
C ILE A 146 -11.57 28.90 -17.94
N GLY A 147 -12.08 27.91 -17.20
CA GLY A 147 -12.73 28.14 -15.92
C GLY A 147 -13.34 26.90 -15.29
N ASP A 148 -13.71 27.06 -14.03
CA ASP A 148 -14.35 26.01 -13.22
C ASP A 148 -15.81 25.79 -13.66
N GLY A 149 -16.11 24.56 -14.08
CA GLY A 149 -17.44 24.16 -14.53
C GLY A 149 -18.55 24.31 -13.48
N PHE A 150 -18.25 24.11 -12.20
CA PHE A 150 -19.22 24.36 -11.12
C PHE A 150 -19.56 25.84 -11.02
N LYS A 151 -18.54 26.71 -11.03
CA LYS A 151 -18.76 28.17 -11.01
C LYS A 151 -19.53 28.64 -12.23
N PHE A 152 -19.23 28.04 -13.39
CA PHE A 152 -19.96 28.33 -14.63
C PHE A 152 -21.45 27.98 -14.48
N LEU A 153 -21.78 26.78 -14.02
CA LEU A 153 -23.17 26.34 -13.83
C LEU A 153 -23.91 27.13 -12.74
N GLN A 154 -23.22 27.58 -11.70
CA GLN A 154 -23.79 28.37 -10.62
C GLN A 154 -24.10 29.83 -11.01
N ASP A 155 -23.50 30.36 -12.07
CA ASP A 155 -23.80 31.71 -12.54
C ASP A 155 -25.30 31.82 -12.91
N PRO A 156 -26.06 32.73 -12.28
CA PRO A 156 -27.48 32.91 -12.58
C PRO A 156 -27.81 33.13 -14.06
N LYS A 157 -26.86 33.66 -14.86
CA LYS A 157 -27.02 33.88 -16.31
C LYS A 157 -27.10 32.59 -17.11
N ASN A 158 -26.61 31.47 -16.58
CA ASN A 158 -26.57 30.19 -17.26
C ASN A 158 -27.77 29.28 -16.94
N LYS A 159 -28.65 29.69 -16.02
CA LYS A 159 -29.87 28.93 -15.71
C LYS A 159 -30.79 28.87 -16.93
N ARG A 160 -31.39 27.70 -17.18
CA ARG A 160 -32.33 27.43 -18.29
C ARG A 160 -31.88 27.93 -19.66
N SER A 161 -30.59 27.80 -19.94
CA SER A 161 -29.96 28.44 -21.09
C SER A 161 -29.44 27.45 -22.14
N PHE A 162 -29.46 26.15 -21.86
CA PHE A 162 -28.90 25.11 -22.74
C PHE A 162 -29.95 24.08 -23.14
N ASP A 163 -29.91 23.67 -24.41
CA ASP A 163 -30.75 22.58 -24.93
C ASP A 163 -30.10 21.23 -24.63
N VAL A 164 -28.77 21.15 -24.72
CA VAL A 164 -27.98 19.97 -24.36
C VAL A 164 -26.78 20.35 -23.53
N ILE A 165 -26.46 19.55 -22.50
CA ILE A 165 -25.23 19.67 -21.71
C ILE A 165 -24.47 18.34 -21.75
N ILE A 166 -23.19 18.38 -22.08
CA ILE A 166 -22.29 17.22 -22.10
C ILE A 166 -21.24 17.40 -21.01
N THR A 167 -21.02 16.38 -20.19
CA THR A 167 -19.94 16.34 -19.21
C THR A 167 -18.91 15.33 -19.69
N ASP A 168 -17.76 15.84 -20.12
CA ASP A 168 -16.61 15.08 -20.60
C ASP A 168 -15.43 15.34 -19.64
N SER A 169 -15.37 14.55 -18.57
CA SER A 169 -14.45 14.76 -17.45
C SER A 169 -13.54 13.56 -17.26
N SER A 170 -12.48 13.74 -16.48
CA SER A 170 -11.67 12.62 -15.99
C SER A 170 -12.47 11.68 -15.09
N ASP A 171 -11.93 10.47 -14.90
CA ASP A 171 -12.47 9.44 -14.01
C ASP A 171 -12.68 9.96 -12.57
N PRO A 172 -13.61 9.38 -11.77
CA PRO A 172 -14.04 9.88 -10.46
C PRO A 172 -12.97 9.72 -9.35
N VAL A 173 -11.85 10.42 -9.48
CA VAL A 173 -10.75 10.45 -8.52
C VAL A 173 -10.47 11.87 -8.08
N GLY A 174 -10.28 12.06 -6.78
CA GLY A 174 -9.97 13.37 -6.21
C GLY A 174 -11.08 14.40 -6.50
N PRO A 175 -10.77 15.60 -7.00
CA PRO A 175 -11.76 16.63 -7.27
C PRO A 175 -12.86 16.23 -8.26
N ALA A 176 -12.58 15.31 -9.19
CA ALA A 176 -13.53 14.88 -10.21
C ALA A 176 -14.70 14.04 -9.64
N GLU A 177 -14.54 13.43 -8.46
CA GLU A 177 -15.59 12.66 -7.78
C GLU A 177 -16.87 13.48 -7.58
N ALA A 178 -16.75 14.79 -7.35
CA ALA A 178 -17.89 15.68 -7.19
C ALA A 178 -18.79 15.78 -8.44
N LEU A 179 -18.25 15.52 -9.63
CA LEU A 179 -18.98 15.52 -10.91
C LEU A 179 -19.90 14.30 -11.07
N PHE A 180 -19.73 13.27 -10.24
CA PHE A 180 -20.54 12.05 -10.25
C PHE A 180 -21.62 12.05 -9.16
N GLN A 181 -21.73 13.12 -8.38
CA GLN A 181 -22.66 13.21 -7.25
C GLN A 181 -23.93 13.98 -7.59
N GLN A 182 -25.03 13.64 -6.89
CA GLN A 182 -26.36 14.25 -7.09
C GLN A 182 -26.36 15.80 -7.11
N PRO A 183 -25.59 16.54 -6.27
CA PRO A 183 -25.56 18.00 -6.33
C PRO A 183 -25.10 18.57 -7.69
N TYR A 184 -24.18 17.90 -8.38
CA TYR A 184 -23.75 18.31 -9.71
C TYR A 184 -24.87 18.13 -10.74
N PHE A 185 -25.55 16.98 -10.73
CA PHE A 185 -26.70 16.74 -11.62
C PHE A 185 -27.86 17.73 -11.39
N ALA A 186 -28.05 18.21 -10.16
CA ALA A 186 -29.01 19.28 -9.88
C ALA A 186 -28.62 20.60 -10.57
N LEU A 187 -27.33 20.96 -10.59
CA LEU A 187 -26.83 22.12 -11.33
C LEU A 187 -27.04 21.98 -12.84
N LEU A 188 -26.78 20.80 -13.41
CA LEU A 188 -27.06 20.51 -14.82
C LEU A 188 -28.55 20.71 -15.14
N LYS A 189 -29.43 20.15 -14.29
CA LYS A 189 -30.88 20.29 -14.42
C LYS A 189 -31.35 21.74 -14.37
N GLU A 190 -30.76 22.58 -13.52
CA GLU A 190 -31.09 24.01 -13.44
C GLU A 190 -30.63 24.81 -14.68
N ALA A 191 -29.52 24.39 -15.30
CA ALA A 191 -28.98 25.01 -16.51
C ALA A 191 -29.73 24.63 -17.79
N LEU A 192 -30.45 23.50 -17.80
CA LEU A 192 -31.22 23.04 -18.96
C LEU A 192 -32.52 23.82 -19.18
N LYS A 193 -32.84 24.05 -20.46
CA LYS A 193 -34.16 24.50 -20.93
C LYS A 193 -35.20 23.37 -20.76
N PRO A 194 -36.51 23.70 -20.78
CA PRO A 194 -37.55 22.67 -20.87
C PRO A 194 -37.30 21.72 -22.06
N GLY A 195 -37.38 20.41 -21.82
CA GLY A 195 -37.08 19.38 -22.81
C GLY A 195 -35.60 19.10 -23.06
N GLY A 196 -34.68 19.82 -22.39
CA GLY A 196 -33.25 19.66 -22.60
C GLY A 196 -32.71 18.28 -22.19
N HIS A 197 -31.55 17.91 -22.72
CA HIS A 197 -30.90 16.62 -22.49
C HIS A 197 -29.51 16.77 -21.88
N ILE A 198 -29.06 15.75 -21.14
CA ILE A 198 -27.64 15.63 -20.76
C ILE A 198 -27.03 14.33 -21.28
N SER A 199 -25.70 14.34 -21.40
CA SER A 199 -24.87 13.14 -21.53
C SER A 199 -23.64 13.30 -20.66
N THR A 200 -23.35 12.31 -19.82
CA THR A 200 -22.17 12.29 -18.96
C THR A 200 -21.46 10.96 -19.12
N GLN A 201 -20.13 10.95 -18.95
CA GLN A 201 -19.37 9.71 -18.80
C GLN A 201 -20.02 8.80 -17.73
N GLY A 202 -20.12 7.51 -18.06
CA GLY A 202 -20.82 6.48 -17.30
C GLY A 202 -20.00 5.20 -17.17
N GLU A 203 -18.67 5.28 -17.22
CA GLU A 203 -17.75 4.23 -16.76
C GLU A 203 -17.87 2.84 -17.45
N CYS A 204 -16.98 1.91 -17.09
CA CYS A 204 -16.92 0.57 -17.68
C CYS A 204 -17.82 -0.44 -16.94
N VAL A 205 -18.71 -1.15 -17.64
CA VAL A 205 -19.65 -2.12 -17.01
C VAL A 205 -18.96 -3.34 -16.42
N TRP A 206 -17.72 -3.63 -16.84
CA TRP A 206 -16.93 -4.75 -16.31
C TRP A 206 -16.26 -4.43 -14.98
N ILE A 207 -15.96 -3.15 -14.73
CA ILE A 207 -15.12 -2.71 -13.62
C ILE A 207 -15.94 -1.91 -12.60
N HIS A 208 -16.84 -1.05 -13.08
CA HIS A 208 -17.49 0.01 -12.31
C HIS A 208 -19.01 -0.19 -12.14
N LEU A 209 -19.52 -1.42 -12.27
CA LEU A 209 -20.96 -1.69 -12.32
C LEU A 209 -21.74 -1.21 -11.07
N GLY A 210 -21.12 -1.23 -9.90
CA GLY A 210 -21.70 -0.67 -8.67
C GLY A 210 -21.92 0.84 -8.75
N LEU A 211 -20.87 1.58 -9.15
CA LEU A 211 -20.92 3.03 -9.37
C LEU A 211 -21.96 3.39 -10.44
N ILE A 212 -22.01 2.63 -11.54
CA ILE A 212 -22.99 2.85 -12.62
C ILE A 212 -24.42 2.70 -12.10
N GLY A 213 -24.69 1.68 -11.29
CA GLY A 213 -26.00 1.48 -10.68
C GLY A 213 -26.42 2.62 -9.75
N GLU A 214 -25.48 3.19 -8.99
CA GLU A 214 -25.71 4.37 -8.14
C GLU A 214 -25.97 5.62 -8.98
N LEU A 215 -25.11 5.89 -9.97
CA LEU A 215 -25.22 7.02 -10.89
C LEU A 215 -26.56 7.03 -11.63
N HIS A 216 -26.98 5.87 -12.15
CA HIS A 216 -28.25 5.71 -12.84
C HIS A 216 -29.45 5.96 -11.90
N ARG A 217 -29.37 5.50 -10.65
CA ARG A 217 -30.42 5.73 -9.65
C ARG A 217 -30.52 7.22 -9.30
N SER A 218 -29.39 7.86 -8.98
CA SER A 218 -29.35 9.28 -8.62
C SER A 218 -29.84 10.18 -9.76
N THR A 219 -29.55 9.83 -11.02
CA THR A 219 -30.05 10.57 -12.17
C THR A 219 -31.53 10.33 -12.45
N LYS A 220 -32.05 9.11 -12.26
CA LYS A 220 -33.49 8.81 -12.31
C LYS A 220 -34.32 9.57 -11.27
N GLU A 221 -33.76 9.89 -10.11
CA GLU A 221 -34.44 10.72 -9.10
C GLU A 221 -34.59 12.18 -9.55
N LEU A 222 -33.69 12.66 -10.43
CA LEU A 222 -33.65 14.04 -10.88
C LEU A 222 -34.32 14.25 -12.24
N PHE A 223 -34.18 13.32 -13.17
CA PHE A 223 -34.65 13.46 -14.55
C PHE A 223 -35.82 12.51 -14.83
N PRO A 224 -36.89 12.96 -15.53
CA PRO A 224 -38.00 12.09 -15.91
C PRO A 224 -37.59 10.89 -16.76
N VAL A 225 -36.56 11.02 -17.59
CA VAL A 225 -35.96 9.92 -18.36
C VAL A 225 -34.47 9.91 -18.08
N ALA A 226 -33.94 8.75 -17.71
CA ALA A 226 -32.51 8.52 -17.54
C ALA A 226 -32.18 7.09 -18.01
N ASP A 227 -31.36 7.00 -19.05
CA ASP A 227 -30.95 5.77 -19.71
C ASP A 227 -29.42 5.63 -19.67
N TYR A 228 -28.96 4.38 -19.74
CA TYR A 228 -27.54 4.07 -19.84
C TYR A 228 -27.23 3.54 -21.23
N ALA A 229 -26.22 4.12 -21.86
CA ALA A 229 -25.66 3.66 -23.13
C ALA A 229 -24.19 3.27 -22.94
N PHE A 230 -23.63 2.50 -23.86
CA PHE A 230 -22.19 2.24 -23.88
C PHE A 230 -21.60 2.14 -25.29
N THR A 231 -20.28 2.28 -25.37
CA THR A 231 -19.49 2.13 -26.59
C THR A 231 -18.17 1.44 -26.32
N THR A 232 -17.46 1.02 -27.36
CA THR A 232 -16.18 0.33 -27.26
C THR A 232 -15.02 1.19 -27.76
N ILE A 233 -13.96 1.32 -26.95
CA ILE A 233 -12.71 2.01 -27.29
C ILE A 233 -11.55 1.11 -26.87
N PRO A 234 -10.74 0.59 -27.81
CA PRO A 234 -9.65 -0.35 -27.49
C PRO A 234 -8.65 0.13 -26.44
N THR A 235 -8.37 1.42 -26.38
CA THR A 235 -7.42 2.00 -25.41
C THR A 235 -7.98 2.22 -24.02
N TYR A 236 -9.30 2.16 -23.83
CA TYR A 236 -9.93 2.40 -22.52
C TYR A 236 -10.00 1.12 -21.68
N PRO A 237 -10.18 1.21 -20.34
CA PRO A 237 -10.24 0.06 -19.45
C PRO A 237 -11.25 -1.00 -19.91
N SER A 238 -10.76 -2.24 -20.11
CA SER A 238 -11.53 -3.37 -20.66
C SER A 238 -12.18 -3.12 -22.03
N GLY A 239 -11.70 -2.13 -22.78
CA GLY A 239 -12.14 -1.84 -24.15
C GLY A 239 -13.50 -1.15 -24.26
N GLN A 240 -14.05 -0.61 -23.17
CA GLN A 240 -15.44 -0.14 -23.11
C GLN A 240 -15.63 1.03 -22.14
N ILE A 241 -16.58 1.92 -22.46
CA ILE A 241 -17.05 2.99 -21.56
C ILE A 241 -18.53 3.25 -21.77
N GLY A 242 -19.18 3.77 -20.74
CA GLY A 242 -20.60 4.08 -20.69
C GLY A 242 -20.92 5.55 -20.76
N PHE A 243 -22.21 5.85 -20.91
CA PHE A 243 -22.79 7.17 -20.86
C PHE A 243 -24.12 7.12 -20.14
N VAL A 244 -24.35 8.05 -19.21
CA VAL A 244 -25.70 8.30 -18.69
C VAL A 244 -26.31 9.44 -19.47
N VAL A 245 -27.43 9.16 -20.13
CA VAL A 245 -28.15 10.12 -20.97
C VAL A 245 -29.51 10.38 -20.33
N CYS A 246 -29.86 11.65 -20.12
CA CYS A 246 -31.13 12.00 -19.47
C CYS A 246 -31.89 13.06 -20.26
N SER A 247 -33.22 13.08 -20.10
CA SER A 247 -34.12 14.09 -20.67
C SER A 247 -34.99 14.71 -19.59
N MET A 248 -35.26 16.01 -19.74
CA MET A 248 -36.21 16.77 -18.93
C MET A 248 -37.68 16.55 -19.32
N ASP A 249 -37.93 15.83 -20.42
CA ASP A 249 -39.28 15.53 -20.91
C ASP A 249 -39.55 14.02 -20.86
N ALA A 250 -40.54 13.63 -20.06
CA ALA A 250 -40.97 12.25 -19.82
C ALA A 250 -41.47 11.51 -21.08
N THR A 251 -41.81 12.24 -22.14
CA THR A 251 -42.37 11.67 -23.37
C THR A 251 -41.31 11.33 -24.41
N HIS A 252 -40.06 11.76 -24.22
CA HIS A 252 -38.99 11.55 -25.19
C HIS A 252 -38.32 10.19 -25.01
N ASN A 253 -38.05 9.52 -26.14
CA ASN A 253 -37.30 8.28 -26.18
C ASN A 253 -35.85 8.56 -26.59
N LEU A 254 -34.94 8.56 -25.61
CA LEU A 254 -33.51 8.80 -25.84
C LEU A 254 -32.84 7.74 -26.73
N ARG A 255 -33.47 6.57 -26.89
CA ARG A 255 -32.93 5.44 -27.65
C ARG A 255 -33.18 5.56 -29.14
N GLU A 256 -34.03 6.49 -29.56
CA GLU A 256 -34.42 6.69 -30.96
C GLU A 256 -33.85 8.01 -31.49
N PRO A 257 -32.88 7.97 -32.42
CA PRO A 257 -32.35 9.19 -33.00
C PRO A 257 -33.38 9.83 -33.94
N LEU A 258 -33.58 11.15 -33.80
CA LEU A 258 -34.51 11.95 -34.60
C LEU A 258 -33.87 12.54 -35.86
N ARG A 259 -32.55 12.36 -36.03
CA ARG A 259 -31.81 12.79 -37.22
C ARG A 259 -30.60 11.90 -37.48
N GLU A 260 -30.20 11.84 -38.74
CA GLU A 260 -28.91 11.29 -39.15
C GLU A 260 -27.81 12.32 -38.95
N VAL A 261 -26.62 11.85 -38.57
CA VAL A 261 -25.43 12.71 -38.38
C VAL A 261 -24.41 12.37 -39.47
N PRO A 262 -23.99 13.35 -40.30
CA PRO A 262 -23.06 13.08 -41.38
C PRO A 262 -21.62 12.93 -40.88
N ASN A 263 -20.78 12.24 -41.67
CA ASN A 263 -19.32 12.16 -41.47
C ASN A 263 -18.88 11.58 -40.11
N CYS A 264 -19.61 10.58 -39.62
CA CYS A 264 -19.23 9.76 -38.46
C CYS A 264 -18.43 8.52 -38.92
N ARG A 265 -17.45 8.11 -38.11
CA ARG A 265 -16.63 6.90 -38.31
C ARG A 265 -17.15 5.71 -37.50
N TYR A 266 -17.78 5.97 -36.36
CA TYR A 266 -18.34 4.98 -35.44
C TYR A 266 -19.86 5.07 -35.36
N TYR A 267 -20.38 6.28 -35.14
CA TYR A 267 -21.80 6.53 -34.90
C TYR A 267 -22.63 6.35 -36.17
N ASN A 268 -23.79 5.73 -36.01
CA ASN A 268 -24.93 5.78 -36.94
C ASN A 268 -26.20 5.42 -36.16
N SER A 269 -27.37 5.57 -36.77
CA SER A 269 -28.65 5.34 -36.09
C SER A 269 -28.84 3.91 -35.56
N GLN A 270 -28.21 2.89 -36.14
CA GLN A 270 -28.28 1.52 -35.61
C GLN A 270 -27.37 1.36 -34.38
N VAL A 271 -26.16 1.91 -34.43
CA VAL A 271 -25.23 1.95 -33.29
C VAL A 271 -25.82 2.73 -32.13
N HIS A 272 -26.50 3.86 -32.39
CA HIS A 272 -27.21 4.62 -31.37
C HIS A 272 -28.23 3.75 -30.62
N ARG A 273 -29.13 3.05 -31.34
CA ARG A 273 -30.13 2.15 -30.71
C ARG A 273 -29.46 1.01 -29.95
N ALA A 274 -28.43 0.41 -30.54
CA ALA A 274 -27.71 -0.71 -29.93
C ALA A 274 -26.97 -0.32 -28.66
N ALA A 275 -26.46 0.91 -28.57
CA ALA A 275 -25.71 1.39 -27.40
C ALA A 275 -26.52 1.34 -26.10
N PHE A 276 -27.85 1.47 -26.16
CA PHE A 276 -28.75 1.36 -25.00
C PHE A 276 -29.12 -0.08 -24.63
N THR A 277 -28.62 -1.08 -25.37
CA THR A 277 -28.90 -2.50 -25.10
C THR A 277 -27.73 -3.13 -24.34
N VAL A 278 -27.82 -3.16 -23.02
CA VAL A 278 -26.74 -3.71 -22.16
C VAL A 278 -26.82 -5.24 -21.99
N PRO A 279 -25.69 -5.93 -21.75
CA PRO A 279 -25.68 -7.35 -21.39
C PRO A 279 -26.48 -7.66 -20.12
N GLU A 280 -26.99 -8.89 -19.99
CA GLU A 280 -27.91 -9.28 -18.91
C GLU A 280 -27.37 -9.04 -17.49
N PHE A 281 -26.06 -9.21 -17.25
CA PHE A 281 -25.48 -8.96 -15.93
C PHE A 281 -25.52 -7.48 -15.55
N ALA A 282 -25.30 -6.58 -16.52
CA ALA A 282 -25.37 -5.15 -16.33
C ALA A 282 -26.83 -4.68 -16.23
N ARG A 283 -27.71 -5.23 -17.08
CA ARG A 283 -29.16 -4.98 -17.06
C ARG A 283 -29.77 -5.20 -15.67
N LYS A 284 -29.45 -6.32 -15.01
CA LYS A 284 -29.92 -6.61 -13.65
C LYS A 284 -29.55 -5.54 -12.63
N VAL A 285 -28.35 -4.96 -12.73
CA VAL A 285 -27.90 -3.94 -11.78
C VAL A 285 -28.49 -2.58 -12.12
N ILE A 286 -28.42 -2.18 -13.39
CA ILE A 286 -28.78 -0.85 -13.87
C ILE A 286 -30.32 -0.69 -13.93
N GLU A 287 -31.02 -1.67 -14.47
CA GLU A 287 -32.47 -1.59 -14.69
C GLU A 287 -33.27 -2.15 -13.50
N ASP A 288 -32.90 -3.34 -12.99
CA ASP A 288 -33.65 -3.99 -11.91
C ASP A 288 -33.20 -3.55 -10.49
N GLY A 289 -32.08 -2.83 -10.39
CA GLY A 289 -31.52 -2.42 -9.10
C GLY A 289 -30.91 -3.57 -8.28
N ALA A 290 -30.54 -4.69 -8.92
CA ALA A 290 -29.82 -5.76 -8.26
C ALA A 290 -28.45 -5.28 -7.74
N PRO A 291 -27.92 -5.87 -6.65
CA PRO A 291 -26.58 -5.53 -6.20
C PRO A 291 -25.54 -5.94 -7.25
N ALA A 292 -24.54 -5.08 -7.45
CA ALA A 292 -23.42 -5.39 -8.34
C ALA A 292 -22.64 -6.62 -7.82
N PRO A 293 -22.18 -7.50 -8.71
CA PRO A 293 -21.33 -8.62 -8.32
C PRO A 293 -20.02 -8.09 -7.71
N GLY A 294 -19.56 -8.72 -6.64
CA GLY A 294 -18.26 -8.40 -6.03
C GLY A 294 -17.10 -8.80 -6.94
N ARG A 295 -15.89 -8.32 -6.62
CA ARG A 295 -14.68 -8.71 -7.34
C ARG A 295 -14.52 -10.23 -7.33
N VAL A 296 -14.20 -10.79 -8.50
CA VAL A 296 -13.81 -12.19 -8.61
C VAL A 296 -12.38 -12.29 -8.10
N ILE A 297 -12.20 -12.86 -6.91
CA ILE A 297 -10.89 -13.17 -6.36
C ILE A 297 -10.63 -14.64 -6.67
N PRO A 298 -9.61 -14.96 -7.48
CA PRO A 298 -9.26 -16.35 -7.74
C PRO A 298 -8.84 -17.01 -6.41
N SER A 299 -9.63 -17.96 -5.95
CA SER A 299 -9.32 -18.77 -4.77
C SER A 299 -8.22 -19.81 -5.03
N GLY A 300 -7.88 -20.04 -6.30
CA GLY A 300 -6.89 -21.02 -6.73
C GLY A 300 -7.38 -22.47 -6.77
N ASP A 301 -8.54 -22.77 -6.17
CA ASP A 301 -9.06 -24.13 -6.01
C ASP A 301 -10.25 -24.49 -6.94
N GLY A 302 -10.72 -23.54 -7.76
CA GLY A 302 -11.79 -23.75 -8.72
C GLY A 302 -13.19 -23.99 -8.11
N LEU A 303 -13.36 -23.78 -6.79
CA LEU A 303 -14.66 -23.94 -6.12
C LEU A 303 -15.45 -22.64 -6.08
N SER A 304 -16.79 -22.74 -6.18
CA SER A 304 -17.66 -21.57 -6.13
C SER A 304 -17.93 -21.10 -4.70
N LYS A 305 -18.09 -19.78 -4.52
CA LYS A 305 -18.44 -19.10 -3.24
C LYS A 305 -19.58 -19.76 -2.47
N ALA A 306 -20.58 -20.31 -3.17
CA ALA A 306 -21.77 -20.92 -2.55
C ALA A 306 -21.49 -22.22 -1.77
N GLN A 307 -20.29 -22.81 -1.93
CA GLN A 307 -19.93 -24.10 -1.33
C GLN A 307 -19.08 -23.96 -0.05
N ARG A 308 -18.75 -22.73 0.39
CA ARG A 308 -17.89 -22.49 1.54
C ARG A 308 -18.71 -22.00 2.74
N ALA A 309 -18.61 -22.69 3.87
CA ALA A 309 -19.16 -22.21 5.14
C ALA A 309 -18.37 -20.98 5.60
N PRO A 310 -19.02 -19.93 6.13
CA PRO A 310 -18.33 -18.72 6.55
C PRO A 310 -17.34 -19.02 7.69
N LYS A 311 -16.07 -18.61 7.52
CA LYS A 311 -14.99 -18.81 8.50
C LYS A 311 -14.83 -17.57 9.37
N LYS A 312 -14.69 -17.79 10.66
CA LYS A 312 -14.56 -16.75 11.69
C LYS A 312 -13.10 -16.60 12.10
N ILE A 313 -12.55 -15.41 11.88
CA ILE A 313 -11.16 -15.07 12.20
C ILE A 313 -11.15 -14.11 13.39
N LEU A 314 -10.40 -14.45 14.44
CA LEU A 314 -10.11 -13.53 15.54
C LEU A 314 -8.72 -12.94 15.34
N LEU A 315 -8.61 -11.62 15.25
CA LEU A 315 -7.35 -10.88 15.21
C LEU A 315 -7.09 -10.22 16.56
N LEU A 316 -6.09 -10.73 17.28
CA LEU A 316 -5.58 -10.13 18.51
C LEU A 316 -4.48 -9.12 18.13
N GLY A 317 -4.73 -7.84 18.40
CA GLY A 317 -3.79 -6.75 18.15
C GLY A 317 -4.30 -5.76 17.10
N SER A 318 -4.11 -4.48 17.39
CA SER A 318 -4.53 -3.36 16.55
C SER A 318 -3.34 -2.44 16.19
N GLY A 319 -2.14 -3.02 16.08
CA GLY A 319 -0.91 -2.31 15.74
C GLY A 319 -0.74 -2.10 14.23
N TYR A 320 0.38 -1.50 13.83
CA TYR A 320 0.65 -1.14 12.43
C TYR A 320 0.50 -2.31 11.44
N VAL A 321 0.92 -3.52 11.81
CA VAL A 321 0.88 -4.72 10.96
C VAL A 321 -0.52 -5.32 10.78
N ALA A 322 -1.49 -4.94 11.61
CA ALA A 322 -2.81 -5.57 11.65
C ALA A 322 -3.75 -5.08 10.54
N LYS A 323 -3.57 -3.84 10.04
CA LYS A 323 -4.42 -3.28 8.98
C LYS A 323 -4.24 -4.03 7.64
N PRO A 324 -3.02 -4.29 7.12
CA PRO A 324 -2.87 -5.04 5.87
C PRO A 324 -3.37 -6.49 5.96
N PHE A 325 -3.21 -7.12 7.13
CA PHE A 325 -3.84 -8.41 7.41
C PHE A 325 -5.37 -8.32 7.26
N ALA A 326 -5.99 -7.36 7.95
CA ALA A 326 -7.44 -7.19 7.97
C ALA A 326 -7.99 -6.85 6.57
N GLU A 327 -7.32 -5.95 5.85
CA GLU A 327 -7.63 -5.60 4.47
C GLU A 327 -7.58 -6.81 3.55
N TYR A 328 -6.58 -7.69 3.69
CA TYR A 328 -6.46 -8.89 2.88
C TYR A 328 -7.58 -9.89 3.17
N VAL A 329 -7.80 -10.27 4.43
CA VAL A 329 -8.79 -11.32 4.76
C VAL A 329 -10.22 -10.86 4.52
N THR A 330 -10.51 -9.56 4.66
CA THR A 330 -11.84 -9.02 4.38
C THR A 330 -12.16 -8.94 2.90
N ARG A 331 -11.19 -9.10 1.98
CA ARG A 331 -11.49 -9.25 0.54
C ARG A 331 -12.36 -10.48 0.26
N PHE A 332 -12.29 -11.48 1.12
CA PHE A 332 -12.98 -12.76 0.97
C PHE A 332 -14.32 -12.71 1.71
N PRO A 333 -15.46 -12.70 0.99
CA PRO A 333 -16.78 -12.58 1.60
C PRO A 333 -17.18 -13.77 2.48
N GLU A 334 -16.50 -14.91 2.34
CA GLU A 334 -16.64 -16.08 3.22
C GLU A 334 -15.96 -15.89 4.59
N TYR A 335 -15.18 -14.83 4.80
CA TYR A 335 -14.52 -14.57 6.08
C TYR A 335 -15.24 -13.47 6.85
N SER A 336 -15.43 -13.71 8.15
CA SER A 336 -15.84 -12.68 9.11
C SER A 336 -14.71 -12.44 10.11
N LEU A 337 -14.28 -11.19 10.21
CA LEU A 337 -13.17 -10.78 11.05
C LEU A 337 -13.68 -10.17 12.37
N THR A 338 -13.13 -10.60 13.50
CA THR A 338 -13.26 -9.91 14.79
C THR A 338 -11.90 -9.36 15.19
N VAL A 339 -11.77 -8.03 15.32
CA VAL A 339 -10.54 -7.38 15.78
C VAL A 339 -10.68 -7.05 17.26
N ALA A 340 -9.68 -7.44 18.05
CA ALA A 340 -9.68 -7.24 19.49
C ALA A 340 -8.38 -6.61 19.99
N SER A 341 -8.52 -5.58 20.82
CA SER A 341 -7.42 -4.89 21.50
C SER A 341 -7.86 -4.46 22.90
N VAL A 342 -6.91 -4.09 23.77
CA VAL A 342 -7.24 -3.61 25.13
C VAL A 342 -8.17 -2.38 25.09
N LYS A 343 -7.91 -1.44 24.17
CA LYS A 343 -8.78 -0.28 23.92
C LYS A 343 -9.71 -0.56 22.74
N LEU A 344 -11.03 -0.51 22.95
CA LEU A 344 -12.04 -0.74 21.90
C LEU A 344 -11.87 0.23 20.71
N GLU A 345 -11.59 1.49 20.98
CA GLU A 345 -11.42 2.55 19.96
C GLU A 345 -10.34 2.21 18.92
N ASN A 346 -9.26 1.53 19.33
CA ASN A 346 -8.21 1.14 18.40
C ASN A 346 -8.67 0.04 17.44
N SER A 347 -9.48 -0.91 17.93
CA SER A 347 -10.09 -1.93 17.08
C SER A 347 -11.10 -1.32 16.11
N GLN A 348 -11.92 -0.37 16.57
CA GLN A 348 -12.87 0.36 15.73
C GLN A 348 -12.18 1.14 14.61
N ARG A 349 -11.11 1.88 14.93
CA ARG A 349 -10.30 2.61 13.94
C ARG A 349 -9.68 1.66 12.92
N LEU A 350 -9.19 0.50 13.35
CA LEU A 350 -8.57 -0.46 12.44
C LEU A 350 -9.57 -0.99 11.40
N ILE A 351 -10.80 -1.27 11.80
CA ILE A 351 -11.83 -1.82 10.91
C ILE A 351 -12.58 -0.77 10.08
N GLU A 352 -12.26 0.51 10.24
CA GLU A 352 -12.88 1.58 9.45
C GLU A 352 -12.69 1.32 7.95
N GLY A 353 -13.80 1.36 7.20
CA GLY A 353 -13.85 1.03 5.78
C GLY A 353 -13.80 -0.47 5.43
N LEU A 354 -13.70 -1.38 6.41
CA LEU A 354 -13.67 -2.82 6.15
C LEU A 354 -15.08 -3.43 6.24
N HIS A 355 -15.45 -4.23 5.25
CA HIS A 355 -16.67 -5.02 5.27
C HIS A 355 -16.45 -6.32 6.05
N ASN A 356 -17.52 -6.91 6.60
CA ASN A 356 -17.49 -8.17 7.36
C ASN A 356 -16.51 -8.18 8.55
N ALA A 357 -16.24 -7.01 9.14
CA ALA A 357 -15.37 -6.86 10.30
C ALA A 357 -16.13 -6.30 11.52
N THR A 358 -15.84 -6.84 12.71
CA THR A 358 -16.37 -6.37 14.00
C THR A 358 -15.23 -6.04 14.95
N ALA A 359 -15.44 -5.02 15.79
CA ALA A 359 -14.46 -4.58 16.78
C ALA A 359 -14.92 -4.95 18.19
N THR A 360 -13.99 -5.37 19.04
CA THR A 360 -14.25 -5.67 20.45
C THR A 360 -13.03 -5.34 21.32
N SER A 361 -13.21 -5.40 22.64
CA SER A 361 -12.12 -5.23 23.61
C SER A 361 -11.78 -6.54 24.29
N VAL A 362 -10.49 -6.83 24.44
CA VAL A 362 -9.99 -7.95 25.26
C VAL A 362 -8.67 -7.57 25.93
N ASP A 363 -8.53 -7.88 27.21
CA ASP A 363 -7.24 -7.94 27.88
C ASP A 363 -6.73 -9.38 27.85
N VAL A 364 -5.62 -9.61 27.16
CA VAL A 364 -5.02 -10.95 27.01
C VAL A 364 -4.38 -11.44 28.31
N ASN A 365 -4.25 -10.60 29.33
CA ASN A 365 -3.84 -10.99 30.68
C ASN A 365 -4.98 -11.59 31.50
N ASP A 366 -6.23 -11.48 31.04
CA ASP A 366 -7.38 -12.16 31.62
C ASP A 366 -7.62 -13.49 30.88
N PRO A 367 -7.26 -14.65 31.47
CA PRO A 367 -7.39 -15.93 30.80
C PRO A 367 -8.85 -16.30 30.50
N ALA A 368 -9.80 -15.87 31.33
CA ALA A 368 -11.21 -16.17 31.12
C ALA A 368 -11.77 -15.37 29.95
N ALA A 369 -11.43 -14.08 29.86
CA ALA A 369 -11.80 -13.23 28.73
C ALA A 369 -11.15 -13.72 27.43
N LEU A 370 -9.86 -14.09 27.46
CA LEU A 370 -9.12 -14.62 26.31
C LEU A 370 -9.71 -15.95 25.81
N SER A 371 -9.99 -16.89 26.72
CA SER A 371 -10.65 -18.16 26.38
C SER A 371 -12.05 -17.92 25.78
N GLN A 372 -12.83 -17.02 26.37
CA GLN A 372 -14.18 -16.72 25.91
C GLN A 372 -14.22 -16.03 24.53
N ILE A 373 -13.27 -15.15 24.22
CA ILE A 373 -13.23 -14.50 22.90
C ILE A 373 -12.74 -15.44 21.79
N ILE A 374 -11.84 -16.38 22.10
CA ILE A 374 -11.35 -17.37 21.14
C ILE A 374 -12.45 -18.39 20.79
N LYS A 375 -13.32 -18.68 21.76
CA LYS A 375 -14.41 -19.63 21.59
C LYS A 375 -15.36 -19.22 20.46
N GLY A 376 -15.50 -20.10 19.47
CA GLY A 376 -16.44 -19.94 18.36
C GLY A 376 -15.85 -19.30 17.11
N HIS A 377 -14.55 -19.03 17.09
CA HIS A 377 -13.77 -18.74 15.89
C HIS A 377 -13.11 -20.01 15.33
N ASP A 378 -12.78 -20.00 14.05
CA ASP A 378 -12.07 -21.12 13.39
C ASP A 378 -10.55 -20.97 13.54
N ILE A 379 -10.06 -19.74 13.63
CA ILE A 379 -8.63 -19.41 13.73
C ILE A 379 -8.42 -18.11 14.50
N VAL A 380 -7.36 -18.05 15.31
CA VAL A 380 -6.91 -16.85 16.03
C VAL A 380 -5.53 -16.42 15.54
N ILE A 381 -5.37 -15.11 15.33
CA ILE A 381 -4.17 -14.47 14.81
C ILE A 381 -3.59 -13.61 15.91
N SER A 382 -2.36 -13.91 16.32
CA SER A 382 -1.68 -13.22 17.40
C SER A 382 -0.65 -12.22 16.86
N LEU A 383 -1.09 -10.96 16.65
CA LEU A 383 -0.23 -9.82 16.29
C LEU A 383 0.01 -8.89 17.49
N ILE A 384 0.17 -9.51 18.67
CA ILE A 384 0.49 -8.88 19.95
C ILE A 384 1.91 -9.27 20.40
N PRO A 385 2.48 -8.64 21.47
CA PRO A 385 3.82 -8.98 21.94
C PRO A 385 4.01 -10.48 22.19
N TYR A 386 5.17 -11.01 21.78
CA TYR A 386 5.44 -12.45 21.75
C TYR A 386 5.35 -13.16 23.11
N ILE A 387 5.45 -12.40 24.21
CA ILE A 387 5.31 -12.91 25.57
C ILE A 387 3.91 -13.49 25.85
N TYR A 388 2.90 -13.09 25.07
CA TYR A 388 1.52 -13.55 25.23
C TYR A 388 1.16 -14.78 24.39
N HIS A 389 2.01 -15.17 23.43
CA HIS A 389 1.69 -16.24 22.46
C HIS A 389 1.39 -17.57 23.14
N ALA A 390 2.15 -17.95 24.18
CA ALA A 390 1.90 -19.20 24.91
C ALA A 390 0.52 -19.22 25.60
N ALA A 391 0.07 -18.08 26.12
CA ALA A 391 -1.26 -17.97 26.72
C ALA A 391 -2.37 -18.08 25.67
N VAL A 392 -2.20 -17.42 24.52
CA VAL A 392 -3.13 -17.52 23.39
C VAL A 392 -3.25 -18.95 22.88
N ILE A 393 -2.10 -19.63 22.66
CA ILE A 393 -2.07 -21.01 22.17
C ILE A 393 -2.74 -21.95 23.17
N LYS A 394 -2.45 -21.79 24.47
CA LYS A 394 -3.08 -22.60 25.51
C LYS A 394 -4.61 -22.46 25.51
N ALA A 395 -5.13 -21.23 25.42
CA ALA A 395 -6.57 -20.98 25.32
C ALA A 395 -7.16 -21.52 23.99
N ALA A 396 -6.41 -21.44 22.89
CA ALA A 396 -6.83 -22.01 21.61
C ALA A 396 -6.93 -23.55 21.64
N CYS A 397 -6.03 -24.23 22.36
CA CYS A 397 -6.10 -25.68 22.60
C CYS A 397 -7.39 -26.09 23.33
N GLU A 398 -7.91 -25.27 24.25
CA GLU A 398 -9.16 -25.55 24.98
C GLU A 398 -10.37 -25.63 24.05
N HIS A 399 -10.40 -24.78 23.02
CA HIS A 399 -11.52 -24.65 22.08
C HIS A 399 -11.26 -25.28 20.71
N LYS A 400 -10.10 -25.92 20.53
CA LYS A 400 -9.64 -26.52 19.26
C LYS A 400 -9.63 -25.51 18.10
N VAL A 401 -9.10 -24.32 18.38
CA VAL A 401 -8.97 -23.22 17.41
C VAL A 401 -7.54 -23.16 16.89
N ASN A 402 -7.36 -23.02 15.58
CA ASN A 402 -6.02 -22.89 14.98
C ASN A 402 -5.39 -21.54 15.35
N VAL A 403 -4.06 -21.45 15.29
CA VAL A 403 -3.32 -20.22 15.64
C VAL A 403 -2.34 -19.84 14.53
N VAL A 404 -2.24 -18.54 14.23
CA VAL A 404 -1.17 -17.98 13.39
C VAL A 404 -0.45 -16.86 14.12
N THR A 405 0.88 -16.86 14.08
CA THR A 405 1.74 -15.79 14.62
C THR A 405 2.84 -15.41 13.63
N THR A 406 3.32 -14.17 13.72
CA THR A 406 4.46 -13.68 12.91
C THR A 406 5.75 -13.64 13.74
N SER A 407 5.84 -14.45 14.79
CA SER A 407 6.94 -14.44 15.76
C SER A 407 7.69 -15.77 15.77
N TYR A 408 8.92 -15.74 16.29
CA TYR A 408 9.73 -16.94 16.52
C TYR A 408 9.03 -17.96 17.41
N VAL A 409 9.27 -19.23 17.13
CA VAL A 409 8.89 -20.35 18.00
C VAL A 409 9.76 -20.34 19.26
N SER A 410 9.22 -19.81 20.36
CA SER A 410 9.90 -19.75 21.66
C SER A 410 9.85 -21.09 22.40
N ASP A 411 10.74 -21.26 23.40
CA ASP A 411 10.72 -22.45 24.27
C ASP A 411 9.38 -22.63 24.99
N ALA A 412 8.70 -21.53 25.34
CA ALA A 412 7.37 -21.56 25.93
C ALA A 412 6.30 -22.09 24.96
N ILE A 413 6.44 -21.84 23.65
CA ILE A 413 5.57 -22.42 22.62
C ILE A 413 5.90 -23.91 22.44
N ARG A 414 7.20 -24.27 22.38
CA ARG A 414 7.64 -25.67 22.27
C ARG A 414 7.15 -26.54 23.42
N ALA A 415 7.12 -25.99 24.64
CA ALA A 415 6.60 -26.68 25.81
C ALA A 415 5.11 -27.05 25.72
N LEU A 416 4.33 -26.41 24.84
CA LEU A 416 2.90 -26.68 24.63
C LEU A 416 2.62 -27.73 23.54
N GLU A 417 3.66 -28.34 22.95
CA GLU A 417 3.51 -29.35 21.90
C GLU A 417 2.59 -30.53 22.28
N PRO A 418 2.64 -31.08 23.51
CA PRO A 418 1.69 -32.13 23.93
C PRO A 418 0.23 -31.66 23.92
N GLU A 419 -0.05 -30.45 24.40
CA GLU A 419 -1.39 -29.86 24.42
C GLU A 419 -1.91 -29.57 23.02
N ILE A 420 -1.06 -29.02 22.14
CA ILE A 420 -1.38 -28.72 20.74
C ILE A 420 -1.74 -30.01 20.00
N THR A 421 -0.90 -31.05 20.16
CA THR A 421 -1.11 -32.36 19.53
C THR A 421 -2.41 -32.99 20.01
N LYS A 422 -2.67 -32.93 21.32
CA LYS A 422 -3.92 -33.45 21.92
C LYS A 422 -5.16 -32.69 21.45
N ALA A 423 -5.06 -31.37 21.27
CA ALA A 423 -6.16 -30.53 20.79
C ALA A 423 -6.46 -30.75 19.30
N GLY A 424 -5.47 -31.23 18.53
CA GLY A 424 -5.60 -31.47 17.11
C GLY A 424 -5.51 -30.20 16.26
N ILE A 425 -4.92 -29.12 16.79
CA ILE A 425 -4.86 -27.81 16.13
C ILE A 425 -3.54 -27.58 15.38
N THR A 426 -3.58 -26.70 14.40
CA THR A 426 -2.40 -26.12 13.75
C THR A 426 -1.99 -24.84 14.45
N VAL A 427 -0.69 -24.70 14.77
CA VAL A 427 -0.08 -23.47 15.27
C VAL A 427 1.01 -23.05 14.30
N MET A 428 0.68 -22.18 13.35
CA MET A 428 1.63 -21.63 12.37
C MET A 428 2.34 -20.41 12.95
N ASN A 429 3.66 -20.40 12.86
CA ASN A 429 4.52 -19.33 13.39
C ASN A 429 5.45 -18.81 12.30
N GLU A 430 6.26 -17.80 12.64
CA GLU A 430 7.36 -17.37 11.78
C GLU A 430 6.92 -17.01 10.36
N ILE A 431 5.76 -16.34 10.22
CA ILE A 431 5.17 -16.01 8.91
C ILE A 431 4.83 -14.53 8.73
N GLY A 432 5.83 -13.67 9.00
CA GLY A 432 5.82 -12.25 8.66
C GLY A 432 6.88 -11.91 7.60
N LEU A 433 7.78 -10.98 7.93
CA LEU A 433 8.91 -10.58 7.10
C LEU A 433 10.20 -11.34 7.49
N ASP A 434 10.65 -11.13 8.72
CA ASP A 434 11.82 -11.76 9.34
C ASP A 434 11.48 -11.94 10.83
N PRO A 435 10.96 -13.10 11.25
CA PRO A 435 10.87 -14.36 10.48
C PRO A 435 9.63 -14.45 9.58
N GLY A 436 9.79 -14.96 8.35
CA GLY A 436 8.73 -15.22 7.37
C GLY A 436 9.19 -15.27 5.94
N LEU A 437 9.04 -14.16 5.20
CA LEU A 437 9.52 -14.00 3.82
C LEU A 437 10.96 -14.47 3.63
N ASP A 438 11.82 -14.20 4.61
CA ASP A 438 13.21 -14.65 4.61
C ASP A 438 13.35 -16.19 4.60
N HIS A 439 12.45 -16.92 5.27
CA HIS A 439 12.42 -18.38 5.19
C HIS A 439 11.93 -18.88 3.83
N LEU A 440 10.87 -18.25 3.29
CA LEU A 440 10.25 -18.69 2.04
C LEU A 440 11.24 -18.73 0.88
N TYR A 441 12.08 -17.70 0.77
CA TYR A 441 13.05 -17.57 -0.31
C TYR A 441 14.40 -18.21 0.01
N ALA A 442 14.80 -18.31 1.28
CA ALA A 442 15.96 -19.13 1.65
C ALA A 442 15.72 -20.60 1.32
N VAL A 443 14.58 -21.16 1.73
CA VAL A 443 14.23 -22.57 1.45
C VAL A 443 14.11 -22.81 -0.05
N LYS A 444 13.48 -21.90 -0.80
CA LYS A 444 13.38 -22.01 -2.27
C LYS A 444 14.76 -22.12 -2.92
N ALA A 445 15.66 -21.16 -2.66
CA ALA A 445 16.98 -21.12 -3.29
C ALA A 445 17.85 -22.32 -2.90
N ILE A 446 17.78 -22.75 -1.64
CA ILE A 446 18.51 -23.94 -1.15
C ILE A 446 18.00 -25.20 -1.84
N ASP A 447 16.68 -25.38 -1.91
CA ASP A 447 16.04 -26.53 -2.57
C ASP A 447 16.39 -26.61 -4.06
N ASP A 448 16.33 -25.48 -4.77
CA ASP A 448 16.69 -25.41 -6.19
C ASP A 448 18.16 -25.80 -6.41
N VAL A 449 19.08 -25.30 -5.57
CA VAL A 449 20.51 -25.64 -5.65
C VAL A 449 20.75 -27.12 -5.35
N HIS A 450 20.12 -27.68 -4.31
CA HIS A 450 20.24 -29.10 -3.98
C HIS A 450 19.64 -30.00 -5.05
N ALA A 451 18.52 -29.61 -5.67
CA ALA A 451 17.89 -30.34 -6.76
C ALA A 451 18.79 -30.45 -7.99
N GLU A 452 19.63 -29.45 -8.24
CA GLU A 452 20.66 -29.44 -9.29
C GLU A 452 21.97 -30.16 -8.88
N GLY A 453 22.03 -30.72 -7.67
CA GLY A 453 23.21 -31.41 -7.13
C GLY A 453 24.31 -30.47 -6.64
N GLY A 454 24.01 -29.18 -6.45
CA GLY A 454 24.89 -28.21 -5.83
C GLY A 454 24.91 -28.29 -4.30
N LYS A 455 25.81 -27.53 -3.69
CA LYS A 455 26.03 -27.44 -2.23
C LYS A 455 26.05 -25.99 -1.79
N ILE A 456 25.42 -25.69 -0.66
CA ILE A 456 25.45 -24.36 -0.04
C ILE A 456 26.68 -24.28 0.88
N LYS A 457 27.74 -23.59 0.44
CA LYS A 457 28.97 -23.40 1.23
C LYS A 457 28.85 -22.27 2.23
N SER A 458 28.13 -21.21 1.88
CA SER A 458 27.86 -20.06 2.74
C SER A 458 26.42 -19.59 2.57
N PHE A 459 25.74 -19.31 3.68
CA PHE A 459 24.41 -18.68 3.72
C PHE A 459 24.46 -17.43 4.59
N LEU A 460 24.22 -16.28 3.97
CA LEU A 460 24.06 -14.99 4.64
C LEU A 460 22.65 -14.47 4.38
N SER A 461 21.99 -13.97 5.42
CA SER A 461 20.65 -13.38 5.31
C SER A 461 20.56 -12.13 6.16
N TYR A 462 20.38 -10.98 5.52
CA TYR A 462 20.33 -9.70 6.20
C TYR A 462 19.07 -8.93 5.85
N CYS A 463 18.35 -8.49 6.89
CA CYS A 463 17.08 -7.80 6.76
C CYS A 463 17.08 -6.47 7.54
N GLY A 464 16.44 -5.44 7.01
CA GLY A 464 16.26 -4.16 7.69
C GLY A 464 15.00 -3.43 7.26
N GLY A 465 14.13 -3.14 8.23
CA GLY A 465 13.11 -2.10 8.11
C GLY A 465 13.68 -0.76 8.55
N LEU A 466 13.80 0.18 7.62
CA LEU A 466 14.49 1.45 7.76
C LEU A 466 13.63 2.57 7.18
N PRO A 467 13.90 3.85 7.49
CA PRO A 467 13.37 4.92 6.67
C PRO A 467 13.92 4.82 5.25
N ALA A 468 13.13 5.22 4.25
CA ALA A 468 13.64 5.46 2.91
C ALA A 468 14.82 6.47 2.97
N PRO A 469 15.81 6.41 2.07
CA PRO A 469 17.00 7.26 2.15
C PRO A 469 16.69 8.76 2.30
N GLU A 470 15.63 9.23 1.63
CA GLU A 470 15.15 10.61 1.72
C GLU A 470 14.56 10.99 3.08
N ALA A 471 14.10 10.00 3.86
CA ALA A 471 13.51 10.16 5.20
C ALA A 471 14.48 9.75 6.32
N ALA A 472 15.71 9.36 5.99
CA ALA A 472 16.76 8.97 6.95
C ALA A 472 17.53 10.21 7.48
N ASP A 473 16.78 11.22 7.91
CA ASP A 473 17.27 12.59 8.17
C ASP A 473 17.63 12.88 9.64
N ASN A 474 17.74 11.84 10.46
CA ASN A 474 18.06 11.95 11.89
C ASN A 474 19.39 11.27 12.26
N PRO A 475 19.95 11.53 13.47
CA PRO A 475 21.26 11.03 13.86
C PRO A 475 21.42 9.50 13.89
N LEU A 476 20.32 8.76 13.99
CA LEU A 476 20.32 7.30 13.93
C LEU A 476 20.14 6.77 12.50
N GLY A 477 19.71 7.60 11.55
CA GLY A 477 19.17 7.12 10.28
C GLY A 477 18.02 6.13 10.48
N TYR A 478 17.24 6.27 11.56
CA TYR A 478 16.25 5.28 11.96
C TYR A 478 14.97 5.95 12.44
N LYS A 479 13.82 5.42 12.02
CA LYS A 479 12.49 5.86 12.47
C LYS A 479 11.68 4.65 12.92
N PHE A 480 10.90 4.83 14.00
CA PHE A 480 10.20 3.73 14.65
C PHE A 480 8.87 3.43 13.95
N SER A 481 8.80 2.28 13.29
CA SER A 481 7.55 1.67 12.79
C SER A 481 6.99 0.58 13.72
N TRP A 482 7.67 0.35 14.85
CA TRP A 482 7.31 -0.62 15.90
C TRP A 482 7.95 -0.19 17.24
N SER A 483 7.78 -0.99 18.29
CA SER A 483 8.23 -0.66 19.66
C SER A 483 9.71 -0.28 19.75
N SER A 484 9.98 0.97 20.15
CA SER A 484 11.34 1.51 20.35
C SER A 484 12.15 0.70 21.38
N ARG A 485 11.51 0.33 22.49
CA ARG A 485 12.08 -0.54 23.52
C ARG A 485 12.54 -1.88 22.96
N GLY A 486 11.70 -2.51 22.14
CA GLY A 486 12.05 -3.78 21.49
C GLY A 486 13.25 -3.64 20.55
N VAL A 487 13.36 -2.52 19.81
CA VAL A 487 14.55 -2.24 18.97
C VAL A 487 15.80 -2.19 19.84
N LEU A 488 15.79 -1.38 20.90
CA LEU A 488 16.98 -1.15 21.72
C LEU A 488 17.40 -2.40 22.49
N LEU A 489 16.45 -3.21 22.99
CA LEU A 489 16.76 -4.47 23.64
C LEU A 489 17.34 -5.50 22.67
N ALA A 490 16.87 -5.52 21.42
CA ALA A 490 17.42 -6.43 20.41
C ALA A 490 18.92 -6.17 20.15
N LEU A 491 19.40 -4.94 20.37
CA LEU A 491 20.81 -4.56 20.23
C LEU A 491 21.70 -5.09 21.37
N ARG A 492 21.10 -5.68 22.41
CA ARG A 492 21.80 -6.32 23.54
C ARG A 492 21.73 -7.85 23.49
N ASN A 493 21.13 -8.42 22.44
CA ASN A 493 21.05 -9.88 22.31
C ASN A 493 22.43 -10.48 22.06
N THR A 494 22.69 -11.65 22.64
CA THR A 494 23.82 -12.49 22.22
C THR A 494 23.53 -13.05 20.83
N ALA A 495 24.52 -12.98 19.94
CA ALA A 495 24.43 -13.59 18.62
C ALA A 495 25.31 -14.85 18.55
N LYS A 496 24.79 -15.91 17.93
CA LYS A 496 25.52 -17.16 17.65
C LYS A 496 25.36 -17.54 16.20
N PHE A 497 26.42 -18.00 15.54
CA PHE A 497 26.40 -18.32 14.12
C PHE A 497 27.56 -19.23 13.71
N TRP A 498 27.48 -19.81 12.52
CA TRP A 498 28.58 -20.54 11.91
C TRP A 498 29.40 -19.61 11.03
N GLN A 499 30.72 -19.67 11.15
CA GLN A 499 31.66 -19.01 10.25
C GLN A 499 32.90 -19.87 10.08
N ASP A 500 33.33 -20.10 8.85
CA ASP A 500 34.54 -20.87 8.53
C ASP A 500 34.54 -22.26 9.19
N GLY A 501 33.36 -22.89 9.29
CA GLY A 501 33.15 -24.20 9.89
C GLY A 501 33.14 -24.23 11.42
N GLN A 502 33.21 -23.07 12.09
CA GLN A 502 33.21 -22.96 13.55
C GLN A 502 31.97 -22.21 14.06
N GLU A 503 31.46 -22.62 15.23
CA GLU A 503 30.44 -21.86 15.94
C GLU A 503 31.10 -20.69 16.66
N LEU A 504 30.65 -19.47 16.34
CA LEU A 504 31.10 -18.24 16.97
C LEU A 504 29.97 -17.61 17.78
N THR A 505 30.34 -16.96 18.89
CA THR A 505 29.42 -16.21 19.75
C THR A 505 29.90 -14.77 19.87
N VAL A 506 29.00 -13.82 19.64
CA VAL A 506 29.21 -12.39 19.91
C VAL A 506 28.31 -11.99 21.07
N SER A 507 28.90 -11.52 22.16
CA SER A 507 28.15 -11.11 23.35
C SER A 507 27.34 -9.84 23.07
N GLY A 508 26.21 -9.68 23.77
CA GLY A 508 25.36 -8.49 23.64
C GLY A 508 26.12 -7.14 23.71
N PRO A 509 27.00 -6.92 24.70
CA PRO A 509 27.80 -5.69 24.78
C PRO A 509 28.74 -5.45 23.59
N GLU A 510 29.16 -6.50 22.89
CA GLU A 510 30.08 -6.44 21.75
C GLU A 510 29.34 -6.43 20.40
N LEU A 511 28.01 -6.64 20.39
CA LEU A 511 27.23 -6.82 19.18
C LEU A 511 27.35 -5.65 18.20
N MET A 512 27.22 -4.42 18.70
CA MET A 512 27.36 -3.21 17.86
C MET A 512 28.79 -2.99 17.39
N ALA A 513 29.79 -3.45 18.15
CA ALA A 513 31.19 -3.40 17.72
C ALA A 513 31.50 -4.43 16.61
N ALA A 514 30.72 -5.51 16.52
CA ALA A 514 30.81 -6.50 15.47
C ALA A 514 30.13 -6.09 14.14
N ALA A 515 29.46 -4.93 14.10
CA ALA A 515 28.82 -4.43 12.88
C ALA A 515 29.86 -4.10 11.80
N LYS A 516 29.59 -4.51 10.56
CA LYS A 516 30.47 -4.31 9.40
C LYS A 516 29.69 -3.73 8.23
N SER A 517 30.35 -2.98 7.35
CA SER A 517 29.75 -2.55 6.08
C SER A 517 29.25 -3.75 5.29
N PHE A 518 28.04 -3.63 4.74
CA PHE A 518 27.42 -4.68 3.93
C PHE A 518 26.97 -4.10 2.60
N TYR A 519 27.60 -4.55 1.51
CA TYR A 519 27.36 -4.01 0.18
C TYR A 519 26.24 -4.79 -0.51
N ILE A 520 25.18 -4.07 -0.91
CA ILE A 520 24.08 -4.59 -1.74
C ILE A 520 24.01 -3.83 -3.06
N ASN A 521 23.99 -2.50 -3.00
CA ASN A 521 23.90 -1.59 -4.14
C ASN A 521 24.64 -0.29 -3.77
N PRO A 522 25.32 0.38 -4.72
CA PRO A 522 26.06 1.62 -4.45
C PRO A 522 25.20 2.77 -3.90
N ALA A 523 23.87 2.74 -4.08
CA ALA A 523 22.95 3.75 -3.57
C ALA A 523 22.75 3.69 -2.04
N PHE A 524 23.12 2.59 -1.37
CA PHE A 524 22.88 2.40 0.05
C PHE A 524 24.17 2.22 0.84
N ALA A 525 24.24 2.92 1.98
CA ALA A 525 25.35 2.80 2.93
C ALA A 525 24.94 1.92 4.11
N PHE A 526 24.79 0.61 3.86
CA PHE A 526 24.39 -0.34 4.89
C PHE A 526 25.56 -0.84 5.74
N VAL A 527 25.23 -1.10 7.00
CA VAL A 527 26.01 -1.89 7.95
C VAL A 527 25.16 -3.04 8.45
N ALA A 528 25.80 -4.16 8.74
CA ALA A 528 25.15 -5.39 9.16
C ALA A 528 25.81 -5.97 10.40
N TYR A 529 25.01 -6.55 11.28
CA TYR A 529 25.47 -7.32 12.44
C TYR A 529 24.64 -8.60 12.59
N PRO A 530 25.22 -9.69 13.12
CA PRO A 530 24.50 -10.94 13.33
C PRO A 530 23.36 -10.76 14.34
N ASN A 531 22.29 -11.54 14.23
CA ASN A 531 21.11 -11.39 15.09
C ASN A 531 20.68 -12.74 15.67
N ARG A 532 20.48 -12.80 17.00
CA ARG A 532 20.06 -14.00 17.74
C ARG A 532 20.91 -15.24 17.37
N ASP A 533 20.31 -16.42 17.38
CA ASP A 533 20.98 -17.67 17.10
C ASP A 533 20.69 -18.14 15.67
N SER A 534 21.74 -18.15 14.84
CA SER A 534 21.73 -18.67 13.47
C SER A 534 22.13 -20.14 13.38
N THR A 535 22.66 -20.73 14.47
CA THR A 535 23.17 -22.10 14.45
C THR A 535 22.14 -23.17 14.08
N PRO A 536 20.84 -23.07 14.46
CA PRO A 536 19.86 -24.10 14.13
C PRO A 536 19.49 -24.14 12.65
N PHE A 537 19.69 -23.06 11.90
CA PHE A 537 19.33 -22.98 10.48
C PHE A 537 20.14 -23.93 9.61
N LYS A 538 21.31 -24.37 10.08
CA LYS A 538 22.07 -25.45 9.45
C LYS A 538 21.26 -26.75 9.35
N GLN A 539 20.49 -27.05 10.40
CA GLN A 539 19.59 -28.19 10.44
C GLN A 539 18.23 -27.85 9.81
N TRP A 540 17.63 -26.72 10.17
CA TRP A 540 16.27 -26.38 9.74
C TRP A 540 16.14 -26.19 8.23
N TYR A 541 17.17 -25.64 7.57
CA TYR A 541 17.21 -25.53 6.11
C TYR A 541 17.94 -26.69 5.42
N ASN A 542 18.32 -27.73 6.17
CA ASN A 542 19.00 -28.91 5.65
C ASN A 542 20.28 -28.58 4.85
N ILE A 543 21.14 -27.71 5.38
CA ILE A 543 22.44 -27.32 4.78
C ILE A 543 23.64 -27.75 5.65
N PRO A 544 23.79 -29.05 5.99
CA PRO A 544 24.89 -29.53 6.83
C PRO A 544 26.28 -29.25 6.23
N GLU A 545 26.37 -29.03 4.92
CA GLU A 545 27.57 -28.73 4.16
C GLU A 545 28.04 -27.26 4.24
N ALA A 546 27.21 -26.38 4.79
CA ALA A 546 27.53 -24.96 4.96
C ALA A 546 28.59 -24.74 6.03
N GLU A 547 29.63 -23.99 5.67
CA GLU A 547 30.71 -23.56 6.56
C GLU A 547 30.35 -22.24 7.26
N THR A 548 29.54 -21.41 6.61
CA THR A 548 29.08 -20.11 7.12
C THR A 548 27.55 -20.04 7.07
N VAL A 549 26.91 -19.71 8.20
CA VAL A 549 25.45 -19.57 8.34
C VAL A 549 25.17 -18.40 9.26
N ILE A 550 24.79 -17.26 8.69
CA ILE A 550 24.57 -16.01 9.44
C ILE A 550 23.25 -15.37 9.02
N ARG A 551 22.34 -15.21 9.98
CA ARG A 551 21.19 -14.29 9.89
C ARG A 551 21.51 -13.03 10.68
N GLY A 552 21.12 -11.87 10.15
CA GLY A 552 21.48 -10.60 10.75
C GLY A 552 20.59 -9.44 10.34
N THR A 553 20.90 -8.28 10.90
CA THR A 553 20.09 -7.07 10.76
C THR A 553 20.86 -6.00 10.02
N LEU A 554 20.19 -5.30 9.10
CA LEU A 554 20.71 -4.12 8.38
C LEU A 554 20.35 -2.82 9.10
N ARG A 555 21.28 -1.87 9.10
CA ARG A 555 21.11 -0.47 9.50
C ARG A 555 21.88 0.43 8.55
N TYR A 556 21.60 1.73 8.56
CA TYR A 556 22.50 2.68 7.90
C TYR A 556 23.78 2.90 8.71
N GLN A 557 24.85 3.28 8.02
CA GLN A 557 26.11 3.71 8.63
C GLN A 557 25.91 4.74 9.75
N GLY A 558 26.73 4.68 10.80
CA GLY A 558 26.64 5.56 11.96
C GLY A 558 25.67 5.09 13.04
N PHE A 559 24.68 4.24 12.72
CA PHE A 559 23.76 3.68 13.72
C PHE A 559 24.50 2.88 14.81
N PRO A 560 25.37 1.89 14.50
CA PRO A 560 26.03 1.08 15.53
C PRO A 560 26.91 1.91 16.45
N GLU A 561 27.65 2.88 15.90
CA GLU A 561 28.50 3.80 16.65
C GLU A 561 27.69 4.62 17.68
N PHE A 562 26.55 5.15 17.25
CA PHE A 562 25.68 5.95 18.12
C PHE A 562 25.08 5.11 19.25
N ILE A 563 24.60 3.91 18.94
CA ILE A 563 24.05 2.98 19.95
C ILE A 563 25.14 2.55 20.94
N LEU A 564 26.35 2.26 20.46
CA LEU A 564 27.47 1.88 21.32
C LEU A 564 27.83 3.00 22.30
N ALA A 565 27.74 4.27 21.88
CA ALA A 565 27.89 5.40 22.79
C ALA A 565 26.79 5.41 23.85
N LEU A 566 25.51 5.25 23.49
CA LEU A 566 24.41 5.18 24.45
C LEU A 566 24.58 4.02 25.45
N VAL A 567 25.06 2.86 25.00
CA VAL A 567 25.39 1.71 25.86
C VAL A 567 26.47 2.08 26.87
N LYS A 568 27.60 2.64 26.41
CA LYS A 568 28.72 3.05 27.29
C LYS A 568 28.34 4.14 28.28
N LEU A 569 27.38 4.99 27.93
CA LEU A 569 26.84 6.03 28.79
C LEU A 569 25.74 5.53 29.75
N GLY A 570 25.32 4.27 29.63
CA GLY A 570 24.35 3.64 30.54
C GLY A 570 22.88 3.91 30.19
N PHE A 571 22.57 4.52 29.04
CA PHE A 571 21.19 4.86 28.67
C PHE A 571 20.31 3.65 28.34
N LEU A 572 20.88 2.46 28.17
CA LEU A 572 20.14 1.21 27.93
C LEU A 572 19.95 0.36 29.21
N ASP A 573 20.14 0.97 30.38
CA ASP A 573 19.88 0.35 31.68
C ASP A 573 18.37 0.32 31.99
N GLU A 574 17.88 -0.83 32.43
CA GLU A 574 16.48 -1.09 32.80
C GLU A 574 16.23 -0.95 34.32
N GLN A 575 17.30 -0.78 35.10
CA GLN A 575 17.19 -0.63 36.54
C GLN A 575 16.66 0.76 36.90
N ALA A 576 15.72 0.79 37.84
CA ALA A 576 15.18 2.03 38.37
C ALA A 576 16.30 2.91 38.96
N LYS A 577 16.24 4.22 38.71
CA LYS A 577 17.20 5.19 39.24
C LYS A 577 16.49 6.28 40.02
N ASP A 578 16.96 6.59 41.22
CA ASP A 578 16.32 7.57 42.11
C ASP A 578 16.19 8.97 41.47
N PHE A 579 17.15 9.36 40.62
CA PHE A 579 17.10 10.64 39.89
C PHE A 579 16.06 10.65 38.74
N LEU A 580 15.47 9.51 38.41
CA LEU A 580 14.32 9.33 37.52
C LEU A 580 13.05 8.98 38.33
N ALA A 581 12.84 9.60 39.49
CA ALA A 581 11.57 9.50 40.21
C ALA A 581 10.41 10.05 39.35
N TYR A 582 9.22 9.44 39.38
CA TYR A 582 8.10 9.85 38.51
C TYR A 582 7.59 11.28 38.77
N ASN A 583 7.86 11.83 39.95
CA ASN A 583 7.54 13.22 40.31
C ASN A 583 8.69 14.20 40.05
N THR A 584 9.82 13.74 39.48
CA THR A 584 10.98 14.58 39.21
C THR A 584 10.64 15.73 38.26
N LYS A 585 11.36 16.84 38.42
CA LYS A 585 11.39 17.95 37.46
C LYS A 585 12.75 18.06 36.76
N ALA A 586 13.60 17.04 36.90
CA ALA A 586 14.90 17.00 36.28
C ALA A 586 14.78 17.11 34.77
N SER A 587 15.61 17.97 34.19
CA SER A 587 15.85 18.09 32.77
C SER A 587 16.77 16.97 32.27
N TRP A 588 16.83 16.78 30.95
CA TRP A 588 17.74 15.83 30.35
C TRP A 588 19.21 16.15 30.66
N ALA A 589 19.62 17.42 30.73
CA ALA A 589 20.97 17.80 31.14
C ALA A 589 21.34 17.31 32.55
N GLU A 590 20.40 17.36 33.50
CA GLU A 590 20.60 16.88 34.88
C GLU A 590 20.67 15.36 34.94
N VAL A 591 19.80 14.67 34.20
CA VAL A 591 19.84 13.20 34.06
C VAL A 591 21.18 12.77 33.46
N THR A 592 21.59 13.39 32.34
CA THR A 592 22.87 13.11 31.69
C THR A 592 24.03 13.37 32.63
N ALA A 593 24.06 14.50 33.36
CA ALA A 593 25.10 14.78 34.33
C ALA A 593 25.25 13.67 35.38
N LYS A 594 24.13 13.13 35.89
CA LYS A 594 24.13 12.00 36.84
C LYS A 594 24.61 10.70 36.19
N MET A 595 24.18 10.41 34.96
CA MET A 595 24.57 9.20 34.22
C MET A 595 26.08 9.18 33.92
N VAL A 596 26.63 10.32 33.51
CA VAL A 596 28.04 10.41 33.07
C VAL A 596 28.99 10.86 34.17
N GLY A 597 28.49 11.29 35.33
CA GLY A 597 29.29 11.80 36.43
C GLY A 597 29.91 13.17 36.16
N ALA A 598 29.19 14.05 35.44
CA ALA A 598 29.67 15.40 35.13
C ALA A 598 29.65 16.32 36.37
N SER A 599 30.55 17.30 36.40
CA SER A 599 30.67 18.32 37.45
C SER A 599 29.51 19.32 37.48
N SER A 600 28.92 19.59 36.31
CA SER A 600 27.78 20.50 36.16
C SER A 600 26.88 20.07 35.00
N THR A 601 25.78 20.79 34.80
CA THR A 601 24.86 20.64 33.67
C THR A 601 25.26 21.50 32.46
N SER A 602 26.40 22.20 32.52
CA SER A 602 26.90 22.92 31.37
C SER A 602 27.27 21.95 30.25
N GLU A 603 26.94 22.31 29.01
CA GLU A 603 27.17 21.44 27.87
C GLU A 603 28.65 21.05 27.71
N SER A 604 29.57 21.97 28.03
CA SER A 604 31.02 21.69 28.01
C SER A 604 31.42 20.58 29.00
N ASP A 605 30.89 20.61 30.22
CA ASP A 605 31.21 19.62 31.25
C ASP A 605 30.57 18.26 30.92
N LEU A 606 29.34 18.27 30.40
CA LEU A 606 28.66 17.05 29.92
C LEU A 606 29.47 16.39 28.80
N ILE A 607 29.90 17.16 27.80
CA ILE A 607 30.71 16.67 26.69
C ILE A 607 32.06 16.13 27.20
N ALA A 608 32.73 16.82 28.13
CA ALA A 608 33.99 16.36 28.71
C ALA A 608 33.83 15.00 29.44
N ALA A 609 32.78 14.85 30.22
CA ALA A 609 32.49 13.59 30.92
C ALA A 609 32.11 12.45 29.96
N ILE A 610 31.38 12.74 28.87
CA ILE A 610 31.09 11.77 27.81
C ILE A 610 32.37 11.31 27.12
N LYS A 611 33.27 12.23 26.77
CA LYS A 611 34.56 11.93 26.14
C LYS A 611 35.47 11.07 27.03
N ALA A 612 35.35 11.19 28.35
CA ALA A 612 36.08 10.35 29.29
C ALA A 612 35.56 8.89 29.33
N LYS A 613 34.29 8.65 28.93
CA LYS A 613 33.63 7.33 28.99
C LYS A 613 33.52 6.64 27.63
N VAL A 614 33.50 7.40 26.53
CA VAL A 614 33.30 6.89 25.18
C VAL A 614 34.58 7.07 24.36
N SER A 615 35.13 5.97 23.87
CA SER A 615 36.20 5.99 22.87
C SER A 615 35.61 6.15 21.47
N PHE A 616 36.10 7.15 20.73
CA PHE A 616 35.69 7.44 19.35
C PHE A 616 36.76 6.97 18.35
N LYS A 617 36.33 6.45 17.19
CA LYS A 617 37.22 5.99 16.11
C LYS A 617 37.89 7.16 15.38
N SER A 618 37.25 8.33 15.35
CA SER A 618 37.76 9.54 14.70
C SER A 618 37.12 10.81 15.26
N ALA A 619 37.71 11.98 14.98
CA ALA A 619 37.12 13.28 15.32
C ALA A 619 35.75 13.49 14.65
N GLN A 620 35.55 12.96 13.44
CA GLN A 620 34.27 13.04 12.73
C GLN A 620 33.17 12.21 13.42
N GLU A 621 33.51 11.02 13.92
CA GLU A 621 32.59 10.18 14.68
C GLU A 621 32.21 10.87 16.01
N GLU A 622 33.19 11.43 16.70
CA GLU A 622 32.97 12.21 17.92
C GLU A 622 31.98 13.36 17.67
N GLU A 623 32.23 14.20 16.67
CA GLU A 623 31.35 15.32 16.33
C GLU A 623 29.93 14.84 16.01
N THR A 624 29.81 13.77 15.23
CA THR A 624 28.52 13.19 14.81
C THR A 624 27.71 12.69 16.01
N ILE A 625 28.34 11.94 16.91
CA ILE A 625 27.69 11.41 18.11
C ILE A 625 27.29 12.56 19.05
N ILE A 626 28.18 13.50 19.34
CA ILE A 626 27.86 14.65 20.20
C ILE A 626 26.71 15.48 19.61
N ARG A 627 26.69 15.71 18.29
CA ARG A 627 25.58 16.38 17.61
C ARG A 627 24.27 15.61 17.75
N GLY A 628 24.30 14.28 17.63
CA GLY A 628 23.10 13.47 17.81
C GLY A 628 22.58 13.43 19.25
N LEU A 629 23.47 13.35 20.25
CA LEU A 629 23.07 13.46 21.66
C LEU A 629 22.41 14.83 21.95
N ARG A 630 22.93 15.90 21.35
CA ARG A 630 22.31 17.24 21.41
C ARG A 630 20.94 17.27 20.74
N TRP A 631 20.80 16.66 19.57
CA TRP A 631 19.52 16.58 18.83
C TRP A 631 18.45 15.80 19.62
N LEU A 632 18.85 14.78 20.38
CA LEU A 632 18.01 14.06 21.35
C LEU A 632 17.68 14.87 22.62
N ASP A 633 18.06 16.15 22.68
CA ASP A 633 17.90 17.02 23.84
C ASP A 633 18.61 16.55 25.12
N LEU A 634 19.59 15.62 25.03
CA LEU A 634 20.29 15.07 26.20
C LEU A 634 21.13 16.10 26.96
N PHE A 635 21.36 17.28 26.36
CA PHE A 635 22.04 18.43 26.99
C PHE A 635 21.08 19.58 27.32
N SER A 636 19.78 19.41 27.08
CA SER A 636 18.78 20.46 27.24
C SER A 636 18.35 20.62 28.69
N THR A 637 18.23 21.87 29.12
CA THR A 637 17.65 22.28 30.41
C THR A 637 16.22 22.79 30.27
N LYS A 638 15.65 22.79 29.06
CA LYS A 638 14.40 23.51 28.75
C LYS A 638 13.14 22.81 29.27
N ALA A 639 13.10 21.48 29.21
CA ALA A 639 11.94 20.69 29.58
C ALA A 639 12.34 19.54 30.52
N PRO A 640 11.46 19.17 31.48
CA PRO A 640 11.66 17.96 32.27
C PRO A 640 11.68 16.70 31.39
N VAL A 641 12.44 15.69 31.82
CA VAL A 641 12.43 14.37 31.18
C VAL A 641 11.07 13.70 31.33
N THR A 642 10.62 13.00 30.29
CA THR A 642 9.49 12.08 30.40
C THR A 642 9.98 10.78 31.02
N VAL A 643 9.70 10.57 32.31
CA VAL A 643 10.07 9.36 33.02
C VAL A 643 9.14 8.21 32.64
N ARG A 644 9.73 7.09 32.20
CA ARG A 644 9.02 5.81 32.01
C ARG A 644 9.81 4.67 32.65
N GLY A 645 9.15 3.54 32.86
CA GLY A 645 9.77 2.34 33.42
C GLY A 645 9.11 1.06 32.94
N THR A 646 9.53 -0.08 33.48
CA THR A 646 8.82 -1.35 33.29
C THR A 646 7.42 -1.28 33.90
N ALA A 647 6.53 -2.19 33.51
CA ALA A 647 5.17 -2.23 34.04
C ALA A 647 5.14 -2.30 35.58
N GLU A 648 6.07 -3.05 36.18
CA GLU A 648 6.22 -3.14 37.63
C GLU A 648 6.68 -1.81 38.25
N GLN A 649 7.61 -1.11 37.60
CA GLN A 649 8.11 0.19 38.05
C GLN A 649 7.02 1.27 37.97
N GLU A 650 6.25 1.29 36.88
CA GLU A 650 5.12 2.21 36.71
C GLU A 650 4.01 1.97 37.73
N ALA A 651 3.69 0.69 38.02
CA ALA A 651 2.72 0.34 39.05
C ALA A 651 3.18 0.78 40.46
N GLY A 652 4.47 0.62 40.76
CA GLY A 652 5.07 1.06 42.02
C GLY A 652 5.12 2.58 42.20
N LYS A 653 5.10 3.35 41.11
CA LYS A 653 5.15 4.84 41.08
C LYS A 653 6.32 5.45 41.87
N VAL A 654 7.43 4.72 42.02
CA VAL A 654 8.64 5.20 42.73
C VAL A 654 9.59 5.89 41.76
N ALA A 655 10.19 5.12 40.85
CA ALA A 655 11.11 5.63 39.84
C ALA A 655 11.06 4.78 38.57
N GLY A 656 11.32 5.43 37.43
CA GLY A 656 11.53 4.78 36.14
C GLY A 656 13.00 4.44 35.91
N ASN A 657 13.33 4.08 34.66
CA ASN A 657 14.70 3.72 34.27
C ASN A 657 15.18 4.50 33.03
N PRO A 658 16.52 4.54 32.79
CA PRO A 658 17.09 5.26 31.66
C PRO A 658 16.60 4.79 30.28
N LEU A 659 16.49 3.47 30.06
CA LEU A 659 16.07 2.92 28.77
C LEU A 659 14.68 3.39 28.37
N ASP A 660 13.69 3.18 29.23
CA ASP A 660 12.30 3.48 28.94
C ASP A 660 12.06 5.00 28.86
N SER A 661 12.78 5.79 29.67
CA SER A 661 12.74 7.26 29.58
C SER A 661 13.37 7.78 28.28
N LEU A 662 14.46 7.16 27.79
CA LEU A 662 15.03 7.46 26.48
C LEU A 662 14.09 7.05 25.34
N CYS A 663 13.41 5.90 25.46
CA CYS A 663 12.41 5.45 24.49
C CYS A 663 11.31 6.50 24.30
N ALA A 664 10.86 7.16 25.37
CA ALA A 664 9.86 8.23 25.29
C ALA A 664 10.33 9.38 24.38
N THR A 665 11.59 9.81 24.50
CA THR A 665 12.18 10.86 23.65
C THR A 665 12.36 10.39 22.22
N LEU A 666 12.80 9.14 22.03
CA LEU A 666 13.06 8.56 20.72
C LEU A 666 11.76 8.35 19.91
N GLU A 667 10.68 7.95 20.56
CA GLU A 667 9.37 7.77 19.91
C GLU A 667 8.83 9.09 19.36
N ASP A 668 9.04 10.19 20.07
CA ASP A 668 8.65 11.52 19.61
C ASP A 668 9.54 12.01 18.45
N LYS A 669 10.86 11.96 18.65
CA LYS A 669 11.82 12.55 17.70
C LYS A 669 12.07 11.71 16.45
N CYS A 670 11.93 10.39 16.53
CA CYS A 670 12.17 9.46 15.42
C CYS A 670 10.86 8.84 14.89
N ALA A 671 9.74 9.54 15.03
CA ALA A 671 8.51 9.18 14.33
C ALA A 671 8.62 9.50 12.83
N TYR A 672 7.84 8.79 12.01
CA TYR A 672 7.63 9.18 10.62
C TYR A 672 6.73 10.41 10.55
N ALA A 673 7.14 11.42 9.80
CA ALA A 673 6.32 12.58 9.49
C ALA A 673 5.31 12.25 8.37
N PRO A 674 4.21 13.02 8.25
CA PRO A 674 3.25 12.83 7.16
C PRO A 674 3.93 12.89 5.78
N GLY A 675 3.66 11.90 4.94
CA GLY A 675 4.22 11.78 3.58
C GLY A 675 5.58 11.09 3.49
N GLU A 676 6.27 10.88 4.62
CA GLU A 676 7.48 10.06 4.63
C GLU A 676 7.14 8.58 4.43
N ARG A 677 8.15 7.82 3.98
CA ARG A 677 8.02 6.39 3.70
C ARG A 677 9.09 5.60 4.43
N ASP A 678 8.70 4.41 4.88
CA ASP A 678 9.65 3.37 5.26
C ASP A 678 10.13 2.59 4.02
N MET A 679 11.12 1.75 4.26
CA MET A 679 11.77 0.90 3.28
C MET A 679 12.15 -0.42 3.97
N VAL A 680 11.92 -1.53 3.30
CA VAL A 680 12.44 -2.84 3.69
C VAL A 680 13.50 -3.27 2.68
N MET A 681 14.67 -3.64 3.19
CA MET A 681 15.72 -4.33 2.45
C MET A 681 15.91 -5.71 3.07
N LEU A 682 15.75 -6.75 2.26
CA LEU A 682 16.07 -8.13 2.63
C LEU A 682 16.94 -8.72 1.53
N GLN A 683 18.10 -9.26 1.87
CA GLN A 683 18.94 -10.00 0.93
C GLN A 683 19.45 -11.29 1.55
N HIS A 684 19.26 -12.38 0.80
CA HIS A 684 20.03 -13.60 0.96
C HIS A 684 21.22 -13.60 -0.01
N LYS A 685 22.35 -14.13 0.46
CA LYS A 685 23.53 -14.41 -0.35
C LYS A 685 23.99 -15.83 -0.09
N PHE A 686 24.11 -16.61 -1.16
CA PHE A 686 24.53 -18.00 -1.15
C PHE A 686 25.84 -18.13 -1.91
N GLU A 687 26.86 -18.70 -1.29
CA GLU A 687 28.04 -19.19 -2.01
C GLU A 687 27.82 -20.68 -2.28
N ILE A 688 27.84 -21.05 -3.55
CA ILE A 688 27.40 -22.35 -4.06
C ILE A 688 28.58 -23.04 -4.73
N GLU A 689 28.77 -24.32 -4.40
CA GLU A 689 29.58 -25.25 -5.19
C GLU A 689 28.60 -26.08 -6.04
N THR A 690 28.62 -25.89 -7.35
CA THR A 690 27.74 -26.63 -8.29
C THR A 690 28.14 -28.10 -8.41
N ALA A 691 27.29 -28.93 -9.01
CA ALA A 691 27.61 -30.35 -9.27
C ALA A 691 28.88 -30.56 -10.10
N SER A 692 29.25 -29.60 -10.96
CA SER A 692 30.50 -29.63 -11.74
C SER A 692 31.73 -29.12 -10.98
N GLY A 693 31.57 -28.67 -9.74
CA GLY A 693 32.63 -28.08 -8.92
C GLY A 693 32.91 -26.59 -9.20
N GLU A 694 32.09 -25.92 -10.01
CA GLU A 694 32.17 -24.47 -10.22
C GLU A 694 31.63 -23.73 -8.99
N HIS A 695 32.32 -22.67 -8.57
CA HIS A 695 31.87 -21.79 -7.49
C HIS A 695 31.07 -20.60 -8.04
N LYS A 696 29.85 -20.41 -7.54
CA LYS A 696 28.96 -19.29 -7.92
C LYS A 696 28.43 -18.58 -6.69
N THR A 697 28.09 -17.30 -6.86
CA THR A 697 27.34 -16.56 -5.85
C THR A 697 25.93 -16.29 -6.37
N LEU A 698 24.92 -16.70 -5.61
CA LEU A 698 23.52 -16.34 -5.85
C LEU A 698 23.09 -15.31 -4.81
N THR A 699 22.38 -14.28 -5.24
CA THR A 699 21.69 -13.34 -4.36
C THR A 699 20.19 -13.45 -4.58
N SER A 700 19.40 -13.31 -3.52
CA SER A 700 17.93 -13.20 -3.57
C SER A 700 17.54 -11.95 -2.79
N THR A 701 16.99 -10.93 -3.47
CA THR A 701 16.90 -9.57 -2.92
C THR A 701 15.49 -8.99 -3.03
N LEU A 702 14.99 -8.39 -1.95
CA LEU A 702 13.76 -7.59 -1.88
C LEU A 702 14.11 -6.17 -1.45
N LEU A 703 13.66 -5.20 -2.23
CA LEU A 703 13.61 -3.78 -1.90
C LEU A 703 12.16 -3.32 -2.10
N ASP A 704 11.49 -2.96 -1.00
CA ASP A 704 10.10 -2.47 -1.03
C ASP A 704 10.02 -1.16 -0.24
N TYR A 705 9.19 -0.24 -0.71
CA TYR A 705 8.97 1.08 -0.09
C TYR A 705 7.51 1.21 0.33
N GLY A 706 7.28 1.87 1.47
CA GLY A 706 5.93 2.21 1.92
C GLY A 706 5.23 3.16 0.95
N ILE A 707 3.92 3.29 1.07
CA ILE A 707 3.12 4.24 0.29
C ILE A 707 2.97 5.53 1.11
N PRO A 708 3.28 6.73 0.58
CA PRO A 708 3.05 7.98 1.31
C PRO A 708 1.58 8.09 1.72
N HIS A 709 1.31 8.40 2.98
CA HIS A 709 -0.05 8.44 3.54
C HIS A 709 -0.84 7.12 3.46
N GLY A 710 -0.18 6.02 3.11
CA GLY A 710 -0.78 4.68 2.99
C GLY A 710 -0.08 3.67 3.88
N THR A 711 -0.12 2.41 3.44
CA THR A 711 0.48 1.28 4.15
C THR A 711 2.01 1.33 4.06
N SER A 712 2.68 1.16 5.20
CA SER A 712 4.14 1.03 5.27
C SER A 712 4.60 -0.31 4.70
N SER A 713 5.82 -0.35 4.15
CA SER A 713 6.45 -1.57 3.65
C SER A 713 6.50 -2.64 4.74
N MET A 714 6.91 -2.26 5.95
CA MET A 714 6.95 -3.16 7.11
C MET A 714 5.56 -3.74 7.44
N ALA A 715 4.51 -2.92 7.41
CA ALA A 715 3.16 -3.39 7.70
C ALA A 715 2.66 -4.36 6.63
N LYS A 716 2.87 -4.02 5.35
CA LYS A 716 2.53 -4.87 4.20
C LYS A 716 3.24 -6.22 4.27
N LEU A 717 4.57 -6.21 4.41
CA LEU A 717 5.41 -7.40 4.36
C LEU A 717 5.32 -8.29 5.60
N VAL A 718 4.67 -7.84 6.68
CA VAL A 718 4.33 -8.69 7.84
C VAL A 718 2.88 -9.16 7.78
N GLY A 719 1.95 -8.26 7.48
CA GLY A 719 0.51 -8.53 7.52
C GLY A 719 0.03 -9.44 6.38
N VAL A 720 0.56 -9.26 5.16
CA VAL A 720 0.11 -10.02 3.98
C VAL A 720 0.57 -11.49 4.02
N PRO A 721 1.84 -11.84 4.34
CA PRO A 721 2.22 -13.25 4.52
C PRO A 721 1.40 -13.96 5.58
N CYS A 722 1.13 -13.28 6.71
CA CYS A 722 0.28 -13.80 7.77
C CYS A 722 -1.15 -14.09 7.29
N ALA A 723 -1.73 -13.18 6.50
CA ALA A 723 -3.08 -13.32 5.96
C ALA A 723 -3.19 -14.44 4.92
N ILE A 724 -2.17 -14.62 4.07
CA ILE A 724 -2.09 -15.72 3.11
C ILE A 724 -2.00 -17.07 3.83
N ALA A 725 -1.10 -17.20 4.81
CA ALA A 725 -0.99 -18.43 5.60
C ALA A 725 -2.30 -18.76 6.32
N THR A 726 -2.97 -17.76 6.89
CA THR A 726 -4.30 -17.89 7.51
C THR A 726 -5.32 -18.44 6.52
N ARG A 727 -5.39 -17.86 5.32
CA ARG A 727 -6.30 -18.31 4.25
C ARG A 727 -6.03 -19.77 3.88
N LEU A 728 -4.78 -20.14 3.64
CA LEU A 728 -4.40 -21.50 3.24
C LEU A 728 -4.72 -22.55 4.32
N ILE A 729 -4.60 -22.19 5.61
CA ILE A 729 -5.03 -23.05 6.73
C ILE A 729 -6.55 -23.22 6.72
N LEU A 730 -7.31 -22.14 6.54
CA LEU A 730 -8.78 -22.17 6.51
C LEU A 730 -9.34 -22.93 5.30
N GLU A 731 -8.63 -22.90 4.17
CA GLU A 731 -8.93 -23.66 2.95
C GLU A 731 -8.47 -25.13 3.03
N GLY A 732 -7.75 -25.51 4.09
CA GLY A 732 -7.34 -26.90 4.32
C GLY A 732 -6.17 -27.35 3.44
N HIS A 733 -5.23 -26.43 3.12
CA HIS A 733 -4.05 -26.79 2.33
C HIS A 733 -3.24 -27.90 3.03
N PRO A 734 -2.95 -29.04 2.37
CA PRO A 734 -2.44 -30.25 3.04
C PRO A 734 -1.16 -30.07 3.87
N ALA A 735 -0.27 -29.16 3.47
CA ALA A 735 0.96 -28.87 4.20
C ALA A 735 0.77 -27.91 5.38
N LEU A 736 -0.19 -26.97 5.27
CA LEU A 736 -0.43 -25.96 6.28
C LEU A 736 -1.50 -26.38 7.30
N SER A 737 -2.38 -27.33 6.96
CA SER A 737 -3.41 -27.85 7.86
C SER A 737 -2.95 -29.04 8.70
N LYS A 738 -1.64 -29.28 8.79
CA LYS A 738 -1.07 -30.33 9.67
C LYS A 738 -1.19 -29.90 11.12
N THR A 739 -1.58 -30.83 12.00
CA THR A 739 -1.59 -30.61 13.45
C THR A 739 -0.16 -30.44 13.97
N GLY A 740 0.04 -29.50 14.90
CA GLY A 740 1.32 -29.27 15.56
C GLY A 740 1.84 -27.84 15.42
N ILE A 741 3.09 -27.65 15.86
CA ILE A 741 3.83 -26.40 15.71
C ILE A 741 4.45 -26.36 14.32
N LEU A 742 4.02 -25.41 13.49
CA LEU A 742 4.53 -25.22 12.14
C LEU A 742 5.35 -23.93 12.04
N ALA A 743 6.34 -23.97 11.15
CA ALA A 743 7.14 -22.85 10.67
C ALA A 743 7.50 -23.12 9.19
N PRO A 744 7.74 -22.09 8.37
CA PRO A 744 7.99 -22.24 6.93
C PRO A 744 9.44 -22.70 6.65
N TYR A 745 9.80 -23.91 7.05
CA TYR A 745 11.17 -24.45 6.87
C TYR A 745 11.28 -25.49 5.75
N THR A 746 10.15 -25.88 5.15
CA THR A 746 10.10 -26.92 4.13
C THR A 746 9.38 -26.42 2.89
N LYS A 747 9.81 -26.92 1.73
CA LYS A 747 9.27 -26.53 0.41
C LYS A 747 7.74 -26.66 0.33
N ASP A 748 7.17 -27.73 0.91
CA ASP A 748 5.72 -27.98 0.89
C ASP A 748 4.90 -26.94 1.66
N ILE A 749 5.50 -26.27 2.66
CA ILE A 749 4.90 -25.14 3.38
C ILE A 749 5.23 -23.83 2.67
N CYS A 750 6.48 -23.65 2.22
CA CYS A 750 6.96 -22.39 1.66
C CYS A 750 6.33 -22.04 0.31
N ASP A 751 6.29 -22.98 -0.64
CA ASP A 751 5.86 -22.70 -2.01
C ASP A 751 4.41 -22.19 -2.12
N PRO A 752 3.41 -22.81 -1.46
CA PRO A 752 2.04 -22.32 -1.52
C PRO A 752 1.91 -20.87 -1.03
N ILE A 753 2.65 -20.49 0.01
CA ILE A 753 2.61 -19.13 0.53
C ILE A 753 3.35 -18.17 -0.42
N ARG A 754 4.54 -18.55 -0.88
CA ARG A 754 5.37 -17.75 -1.78
C ARG A 754 4.66 -17.43 -3.10
N LEU A 755 4.04 -18.44 -3.72
CA LEU A 755 3.33 -18.27 -5.00
C LEU A 755 2.11 -17.34 -4.89
N GLU A 756 1.47 -17.28 -3.73
CA GLU A 756 0.39 -16.32 -3.47
C GLU A 756 0.93 -14.91 -3.18
N LEU A 757 2.08 -14.80 -2.50
CA LEU A 757 2.76 -13.52 -2.27
C LEU A 757 3.22 -12.86 -3.58
N GLU A 758 3.70 -13.66 -4.54
CA GLU A 758 4.07 -13.18 -5.87
C GLU A 758 2.89 -12.51 -6.60
N LYS A 759 1.66 -13.01 -6.41
CA LYS A 759 0.44 -12.39 -6.97
C LYS A 759 0.10 -11.05 -6.33
N GLU A 760 0.52 -10.83 -5.09
CA GLU A 760 0.42 -9.55 -4.38
C GLU A 760 1.63 -8.62 -4.68
N GLY A 761 2.48 -9.00 -5.64
CA GLY A 761 3.67 -8.24 -6.01
C GLY A 761 4.78 -8.26 -4.94
N ILE A 762 4.80 -9.29 -4.09
CA ILE A 762 5.81 -9.46 -3.04
C ILE A 762 6.72 -10.62 -3.44
N ALA A 763 7.91 -10.29 -3.93
CA ALA A 763 8.90 -11.29 -4.32
C ALA A 763 10.34 -10.83 -4.10
N LEU A 764 11.26 -11.79 -3.91
CA LEU A 764 12.70 -11.53 -3.96
C LEU A 764 13.21 -11.87 -5.36
N GLU A 765 14.03 -10.98 -5.91
CA GLU A 765 14.70 -11.19 -7.19
C GLU A 765 15.99 -11.98 -7.02
N GLU A 766 16.10 -13.11 -7.73
CA GLU A 766 17.29 -13.96 -7.73
C GLU A 766 18.26 -13.58 -8.86
N ARG A 767 19.54 -13.40 -8.54
CA ARG A 767 20.60 -13.07 -9.50
C ARG A 767 21.92 -13.72 -9.14
N TYR A 768 22.58 -14.35 -10.12
CA TYR A 768 23.98 -14.73 -10.00
C TYR A 768 24.87 -13.49 -10.13
N VAL A 769 25.86 -13.36 -9.24
CA VAL A 769 26.77 -12.19 -9.15
C VAL A 769 28.24 -12.57 -9.22
#